data_AF-A0A087G6I4-F1
#
_entry.id   AF-A0A087G6I4-F1
#
_cell.length_a   1.000
_cell.length_b   1.000
_cell.length_c   1.000
_cell.angle_alpha   90.00
_cell.angle_beta   90.00
_cell.angle_gamma   90.00
#
_symmetry.space_group_name_H-M   'P 1'
#
loop_
_entity.id
_entity.type
_entity.pdbx_description
1 polymer ?
#
loop_
_entity_poly.entity_id
_entity_poly.type
_entity_poly.pdbx_seq_one_letter_code
_entity_poly.pdbx_strand_id
1 'polypeptide(L)'
;MKEEFVKRLGKGEYGTVDLVKYTNTDGSSFLSAVKTSYADVYDSLNREIQILSELRGYPNIVKCFGDYLEESFNDKGHKVYKLHLEYASEGSLSGFMDKYLDRKLPEPMIRDFTRMILEGLVSIHGHGYVHCDLKSDNLLVFPLSDDYDSSYEIKISDFGNSLEVGEVPGYWEMEFPFVGTPVYMPPESLYDGVANKTLDLWSLGCLVLEMYTGEKPWEGVGYDDLVTLLLDGKAPEIPECLPCDAREFIETCFSRKHEDRGSAYELLLHGFLHRQVEKIVPVVTFEVAEEGTSCLKLRLRGATDKPMVGLEKPVRFKISLSKPKKFKKFLKKLMKMKDMMMPMKAFDSNLVYVQNLSFSLKRNRRLWIFQNPKPISNSMEKRKAKENRLVVSSNDAKEEDMISKLPESLLSQMLLYLPTKEAVKTCVLSNRWKSLWLLLPALDLETSEFPDYNAFVSFMDRFLDFSVEQKSCLHKLKLSISNDKCSCVSRWIDTVATSKLQHLDVECLLVKSHCFQVMPLSLYICQSLHYLRLSRVSLATFESVSLPCVKTMRLELNVYANEESLKSLISSCPVLEDLRFVRRVDDNVKVLRVHSQTLTSLSVECEYDDLDEDDDFDYENSAVIIDAPRLKYLTFEYDLSVGKIISNSGSLSTVNLLGAFFLRDNVGEVDLQKRYIVRNFFTSISGVRDMKISWNAFEFIERMLPLPQFCELSCLEAQLYFPSVDYLPTILESCPNLRSLILDLQNCSVGQTILSSVPQCLLSSLEFVEIKGMLYEKDEFEMLLKLARYFAKNSVILKKIVVYSRCITREENAAVLRDLFALPRQSSTCQILVKTQKKKEIVR
;
A
#
# COMPACT_ATOMS: atom_id res chain seq x y z
N MET A 1 -34.42 -30.70 32.25
CA MET A 1 -34.30 -29.46 33.05
C MET A 1 -35.41 -28.52 32.61
N LYS A 2 -36.06 -27.80 33.54
CA LYS A 2 -37.09 -26.82 33.20
C LYS A 2 -36.44 -25.44 33.09
N GLU A 3 -36.59 -24.81 31.93
CA GLU A 3 -36.14 -23.44 31.66
C GLU A 3 -37.28 -22.45 31.97
N GLU A 4 -36.97 -21.38 32.69
CA GLU A 4 -37.91 -20.31 33.02
C GLU A 4 -37.23 -18.95 32.80
N PHE A 5 -37.74 -18.17 31.85
CA PHE A 5 -37.32 -16.78 31.65
C PHE A 5 -37.69 -15.93 32.87
N VAL A 6 -36.72 -15.21 33.42
CA VAL A 6 -36.92 -14.35 34.59
C VAL A 6 -37.07 -12.88 34.17
N LYS A 7 -36.07 -12.32 33.50
CA LYS A 7 -36.07 -10.94 33.00
C LYS A 7 -35.02 -10.74 31.91
N ARG A 8 -35.18 -9.69 31.10
CA ARG A 8 -34.13 -9.23 30.17
C ARG A 8 -33.09 -8.42 30.92
N LEU A 9 -31.81 -8.73 30.74
CA LEU A 9 -30.68 -8.01 31.33
C LEU A 9 -30.15 -6.92 30.41
N GLY A 10 -30.15 -7.16 29.09
CA GLY A 10 -29.68 -6.19 28.11
C GLY A 10 -30.07 -6.55 26.68
N LYS A 11 -30.02 -5.55 25.79
CA LYS A 11 -30.14 -5.73 24.35
C LYS A 11 -29.07 -4.88 23.69
N GLY A 12 -28.13 -5.53 23.01
CA GLY A 12 -27.05 -4.89 22.28
C GLY A 12 -27.22 -5.06 20.77
N GLU A 13 -26.21 -4.63 20.04
CA GLU A 13 -26.08 -4.79 18.59
C GLU A 13 -26.04 -6.28 18.18
N TYR A 14 -25.38 -7.11 18.98
CA TYR A 14 -25.12 -8.51 18.71
C TYR A 14 -26.18 -9.49 19.25
N GLY A 15 -27.25 -8.99 19.89
CA GLY A 15 -28.33 -9.84 20.42
C GLY A 15 -28.92 -9.38 21.75
N THR A 16 -29.52 -10.32 22.48
CA THR A 16 -30.14 -10.09 23.80
C THR A 16 -29.50 -10.93 24.88
N VAL A 17 -29.38 -10.37 26.09
CA VAL A 17 -28.96 -11.12 27.27
C VAL A 17 -30.15 -11.24 28.21
N ASP A 18 -30.54 -12.48 28.51
CA ASP A 18 -31.70 -12.81 29.34
C ASP A 18 -31.28 -13.56 30.60
N LEU A 19 -31.88 -13.23 31.74
CA LEU A 19 -31.74 -13.99 32.97
C LEU A 19 -32.70 -15.17 32.93
N VAL A 20 -32.15 -16.36 33.02
CA VAL A 20 -32.91 -17.60 32.91
C VAL A 20 -32.68 -18.46 34.15
N LYS A 21 -33.77 -18.95 34.74
CA LYS A 21 -33.74 -19.89 35.85
C LYS A 21 -33.87 -21.30 35.31
N TYR A 22 -32.90 -22.13 35.65
CA TYR A 22 -32.90 -23.53 35.29
C TYR A 22 -33.20 -24.37 36.53
N THR A 23 -34.25 -25.19 36.46
CA THR A 23 -34.64 -26.11 37.55
C THR A 23 -34.36 -27.55 37.13
N ASN A 24 -33.52 -28.22 37.92
CA ASN A 24 -33.18 -29.63 37.77
C ASN A 24 -34.34 -30.53 38.21
N THR A 25 -34.27 -31.81 37.82
CA THR A 25 -35.28 -32.82 38.19
C THR A 25 -35.32 -33.12 39.68
N ASP A 26 -34.25 -32.80 40.41
CA ASP A 26 -34.13 -32.94 41.87
C ASP A 26 -34.68 -31.73 42.65
N GLY A 27 -35.17 -30.70 41.95
CA GLY A 27 -35.69 -29.46 42.54
C GLY A 27 -34.62 -28.39 42.82
N SER A 28 -33.33 -28.68 42.60
CA SER A 28 -32.28 -27.65 42.65
C SER A 28 -32.43 -26.67 41.48
N SER A 29 -32.12 -25.40 41.70
CA SER A 29 -32.18 -24.39 40.63
C SER A 29 -30.98 -23.46 40.66
N PHE A 30 -30.53 -23.03 39.47
CA PHE A 30 -29.54 -21.98 39.33
C PHE A 30 -29.98 -20.94 38.30
N LEU A 31 -29.34 -19.77 38.36
CA LEU A 31 -29.55 -18.67 37.43
C LEU A 31 -28.39 -18.62 36.43
N SER A 32 -28.72 -18.38 35.16
CA SER A 32 -27.75 -18.17 34.09
C SER A 32 -28.09 -16.89 33.34
N ALA A 33 -27.08 -16.10 33.02
CA ALA A 33 -27.19 -15.05 32.02
C ALA A 33 -27.01 -15.71 30.64
N VAL A 34 -28.02 -15.63 29.79
CA VAL A 34 -28.04 -16.29 28.48
C VAL A 34 -27.96 -15.24 27.39
N LYS A 35 -26.80 -15.13 26.73
CA LYS A 35 -26.60 -14.28 25.56
C LYS A 35 -27.09 -15.02 24.33
N THR A 36 -28.08 -14.46 23.64
CA THR A 36 -28.74 -15.05 22.49
C THR A 36 -28.51 -14.18 21.26
N SER A 37 -27.94 -14.79 20.21
CA SER A 37 -27.63 -14.12 18.94
C SER A 37 -28.26 -14.85 17.75
N TYR A 38 -28.49 -14.10 16.68
CA TYR A 38 -28.96 -14.61 15.40
C TYR A 38 -27.80 -15.21 14.59
N ALA A 39 -28.13 -15.92 13.51
CA ALA A 39 -27.14 -16.67 12.74
C ALA A 39 -26.13 -15.82 11.97
N ASP A 40 -26.47 -14.58 11.65
CA ASP A 40 -25.61 -13.56 11.05
C ASP A 40 -24.48 -13.07 11.98
N VAL A 41 -24.64 -13.25 13.30
CA VAL A 41 -23.65 -12.86 14.32
C VAL A 41 -22.98 -14.08 14.96
N TYR A 42 -23.11 -15.26 14.34
CA TYR A 42 -22.59 -16.52 14.87
C TYR A 42 -21.08 -16.45 15.12
N ASP A 43 -20.31 -15.88 14.21
CA ASP A 43 -18.84 -15.89 14.29
C ASP A 43 -18.31 -15.15 15.52
N SER A 44 -18.91 -14.01 15.87
CA SER A 44 -18.55 -13.24 17.07
C SER A 44 -18.86 -14.02 18.35
N LEU A 45 -20.06 -14.62 18.45
CA LEU A 45 -20.44 -15.42 19.62
C LEU A 45 -19.64 -16.73 19.73
N ASN A 46 -19.28 -17.32 18.58
CA ASN A 46 -18.45 -18.51 18.51
C ASN A 46 -16.99 -18.22 18.90
N ARG A 47 -16.45 -17.06 18.52
CA ARG A 47 -15.16 -16.59 19.00
C ARG A 47 -15.18 -16.35 20.50
N GLU A 48 -16.23 -15.70 21.02
CA GLU A 48 -16.38 -15.43 22.45
C GLU A 48 -16.34 -16.72 23.29
N ILE A 49 -17.07 -17.78 22.89
CA ILE A 49 -17.04 -19.05 23.64
C ILE A 49 -15.69 -19.76 23.55
N GLN A 50 -14.97 -19.64 22.43
CA GLN A 50 -13.62 -20.20 22.29
C GLN A 50 -12.66 -19.56 23.29
N ILE A 51 -12.62 -18.22 23.33
CA ILE A 51 -11.77 -17.47 24.25
C ILE A 51 -12.15 -17.76 25.71
N LEU A 52 -13.45 -17.73 26.04
CA LEU A 52 -13.93 -18.04 27.40
C LEU A 52 -13.63 -19.49 27.83
N SER A 53 -13.54 -20.41 26.89
CA SER A 53 -13.17 -21.81 27.18
C SER A 53 -11.69 -21.93 27.53
N GLU A 54 -10.82 -21.17 26.85
CA GLU A 54 -9.38 -21.11 27.15
C GLU A 54 -9.09 -20.37 28.46
N LEU A 55 -9.84 -19.29 28.73
CA LEU A 55 -9.74 -18.49 29.95
C LEU A 55 -10.55 -19.06 31.13
N ARG A 56 -11.02 -20.31 31.02
CA ARG A 56 -11.85 -20.93 32.06
C ARG A 56 -11.06 -21.10 33.36
N GLY A 57 -11.61 -20.56 34.44
CA GLY A 57 -11.06 -20.72 35.80
C GLY A 57 -10.21 -19.54 36.29
N TYR A 58 -10.00 -18.52 35.46
CA TYR A 58 -9.42 -17.26 35.92
C TYR A 58 -10.45 -16.43 36.70
N PRO A 59 -10.11 -15.90 37.90
CA PRO A 59 -11.08 -15.32 38.83
C PRO A 59 -11.74 -14.03 38.33
N ASN A 60 -11.02 -13.21 37.55
CA ASN A 60 -11.50 -11.92 37.04
C ASN A 60 -12.06 -11.99 35.62
N ILE A 61 -12.44 -13.19 35.15
CA ILE A 61 -13.06 -13.43 33.84
C ILE A 61 -14.43 -14.07 34.09
N VAL A 62 -15.46 -13.61 33.38
CA VAL A 62 -16.81 -14.14 33.52
C VAL A 62 -16.83 -15.65 33.21
N LYS A 63 -17.43 -16.43 34.10
CA LYS A 63 -17.53 -17.88 33.94
C LYS A 63 -18.54 -18.24 32.86
N CYS A 64 -18.09 -19.02 31.87
CA CYS A 64 -18.96 -19.71 30.91
C CYS A 64 -19.30 -21.13 31.37
N PHE A 65 -20.56 -21.55 31.24
CA PHE A 65 -21.05 -22.86 31.71
C PHE A 65 -21.01 -23.98 30.64
N GLY A 66 -20.56 -23.71 29.40
CA GLY A 66 -20.53 -24.68 28.31
C GLY A 66 -19.28 -24.59 27.43
N ASP A 67 -19.06 -25.62 26.61
CA ASP A 67 -17.94 -25.69 25.64
C ASP A 67 -18.38 -25.39 24.21
N TYR A 68 -19.69 -25.29 23.97
CA TYR A 68 -20.30 -25.04 22.66
C TYR A 68 -21.56 -24.21 22.80
N LEU A 69 -21.92 -23.48 21.74
CA LEU A 69 -23.15 -22.70 21.68
C LEU A 69 -24.36 -23.64 21.60
N GLU A 70 -25.39 -23.36 22.39
CA GLU A 70 -26.65 -24.09 22.29
C GLU A 70 -27.45 -23.54 21.10
N GLU A 71 -27.78 -24.43 20.16
CA GLU A 71 -28.64 -24.11 19.04
C GLU A 71 -30.12 -24.24 19.43
N SER A 72 -30.90 -23.19 19.15
CA SER A 72 -32.33 -23.14 19.41
C SER A 72 -33.06 -22.40 18.29
N PHE A 73 -34.39 -22.35 18.37
CA PHE A 73 -35.23 -21.49 17.54
C PHE A 73 -35.93 -20.45 18.40
N ASN A 74 -36.07 -19.22 17.89
CA ASN A 74 -36.86 -18.19 18.54
C ASN A 74 -38.36 -18.36 18.23
N ASP A 75 -39.21 -17.55 18.86
CA ASP A 75 -40.67 -17.58 18.69
C ASP A 75 -41.15 -17.37 17.23
N LYS A 76 -40.28 -16.84 16.36
CA LYS A 76 -40.53 -16.61 14.93
C LYS A 76 -40.01 -17.76 14.05
N GLY A 77 -39.47 -18.82 14.65
CA GLY A 77 -38.90 -19.96 13.94
C GLY A 77 -37.52 -19.71 13.32
N HIS A 78 -36.84 -18.61 13.66
CA HIS A 78 -35.48 -18.36 13.21
C HIS A 78 -34.48 -19.05 14.14
N LYS A 79 -33.42 -19.60 13.55
CA LYS A 79 -32.31 -20.22 14.27
C LYS A 79 -31.55 -19.17 15.07
N VAL A 80 -31.27 -19.50 16.33
CA VAL A 80 -30.53 -18.67 17.29
C VAL A 80 -29.51 -19.51 18.02
N TYR A 81 -28.46 -18.86 18.50
CA TYR A 81 -27.39 -19.47 19.27
C TYR A 81 -27.33 -18.84 20.66
N LYS A 82 -27.21 -19.68 21.68
CA LYS A 82 -27.20 -19.28 23.09
C LYS A 82 -25.85 -19.58 23.74
N LEU A 83 -25.29 -18.59 24.43
CA LEU A 83 -24.11 -18.67 25.29
C LEU A 83 -24.53 -18.51 26.74
N HIS A 84 -24.13 -19.45 27.60
CA HIS A 84 -24.50 -19.47 29.02
C HIS A 84 -23.36 -18.97 29.90
N LEU A 85 -23.62 -17.91 30.65
CA LEU A 85 -22.67 -17.21 31.50
C LEU A 85 -23.18 -17.13 32.95
N GLU A 86 -22.26 -16.98 33.89
CA GLU A 86 -22.62 -16.66 35.28
C GLU A 86 -23.36 -15.32 35.37
N TYR A 87 -24.33 -15.25 36.28
CA TYR A 87 -25.15 -14.06 36.46
C TYR A 87 -24.53 -13.10 37.48
N ALA A 88 -24.23 -11.88 37.04
CA ALA A 88 -23.81 -10.78 37.88
C ALA A 88 -25.03 -10.06 38.49
N SER A 89 -25.29 -10.28 39.78
CA SER A 89 -26.47 -9.71 40.45
C SER A 89 -26.42 -8.19 40.57
N GLU A 90 -25.22 -7.62 40.64
CA GLU A 90 -25.02 -6.17 40.78
C GLU A 90 -25.00 -5.43 39.44
N GLY A 91 -25.05 -6.16 38.32
CA GLY A 91 -25.07 -5.61 36.96
C GLY A 91 -23.68 -5.29 36.39
N SER A 92 -23.67 -4.48 35.33
CA SER A 92 -22.43 -3.91 34.78
C SER A 92 -21.89 -2.79 35.69
N LEU A 93 -20.60 -2.47 35.58
CA LEU A 93 -19.98 -1.37 36.31
C LEU A 93 -20.69 -0.04 36.03
N SER A 94 -21.08 0.19 34.77
CA SER A 94 -21.91 1.34 34.35
C SER A 94 -23.19 1.46 35.19
N GLY A 95 -24.00 0.39 35.26
CA GLY A 95 -25.22 0.37 36.07
C GLY A 95 -24.96 0.32 37.58
N PHE A 96 -23.81 -0.16 38.01
CA PHE A 96 -23.39 -0.14 39.41
C PHE A 96 -23.07 1.29 39.88
N MET A 97 -22.40 2.09 39.05
CA MET A 97 -22.11 3.49 39.32
C MET A 97 -23.38 4.33 39.48
N ASP A 98 -24.47 4.02 38.76
CA ASP A 98 -25.76 4.69 38.91
C ASP A 98 -26.39 4.59 40.31
N LYS A 99 -25.89 3.70 41.18
CA LYS A 99 -26.30 3.61 42.59
C LYS A 99 -25.77 4.77 43.44
N TYR A 100 -24.76 5.49 42.95
CA TYR A 100 -24.14 6.64 43.61
C TYR A 100 -24.72 7.94 43.05
N LEU A 101 -24.99 8.92 43.93
CA LEU A 101 -25.71 10.16 43.56
C LEU A 101 -25.04 10.93 42.43
N ASP A 102 -23.71 10.95 42.41
CA ASP A 102 -22.88 11.61 41.39
C ASP A 102 -22.16 10.60 40.48
N ARG A 103 -22.55 9.32 40.52
CA ARG A 103 -21.93 8.20 39.80
C ARG A 103 -20.46 7.93 40.14
N LYS A 104 -19.88 8.62 41.13
CA LYS A 104 -18.47 8.45 41.52
C LYS A 104 -18.30 7.32 42.52
N LEU A 105 -17.27 6.51 42.32
CA LEU A 105 -16.95 5.42 43.24
C LEU A 105 -15.96 5.89 44.33
N PRO A 106 -16.03 5.31 45.55
CA PRO A 106 -15.03 5.56 46.57
C PRO A 106 -13.64 5.10 46.11
N GLU A 107 -12.60 5.92 46.31
CA GLU A 107 -11.24 5.61 45.87
C GLU A 107 -10.72 4.21 46.26
N PRO A 108 -10.94 3.69 47.49
CA PRO A 108 -10.53 2.32 47.82
C PRO A 108 -11.14 1.27 46.88
N MET A 109 -12.40 1.46 46.48
CA MET A 109 -13.10 0.60 45.53
C MET A 109 -12.53 0.75 44.12
N ILE A 110 -12.21 1.98 43.69
CA ILE A 110 -11.55 2.23 42.39
C ILE A 110 -10.23 1.48 42.31
N ARG A 111 -9.39 1.55 43.35
CA ARG A 111 -8.10 0.85 43.41
C ARG A 111 -8.29 -0.67 43.36
N ASP A 112 -9.25 -1.20 44.10
CA ASP A 112 -9.50 -2.64 44.13
C ASP A 112 -10.09 -3.15 42.80
N PHE A 113 -11.01 -2.43 42.17
CA PHE A 113 -11.51 -2.74 40.83
C PHE A 113 -10.42 -2.64 39.76
N THR A 114 -9.60 -1.58 39.78
CA THR A 114 -8.49 -1.42 38.84
C THR A 114 -7.51 -2.60 38.94
N ARG A 115 -7.19 -3.05 40.16
CA ARG A 115 -6.34 -4.23 40.38
C ARG A 115 -6.97 -5.49 39.75
N MET A 116 -8.23 -5.75 40.03
CA MET A 116 -8.95 -6.92 39.51
C MET A 116 -9.08 -6.91 37.97
N ILE A 117 -9.32 -5.74 37.36
CA ILE A 117 -9.35 -5.60 35.90
C ILE A 117 -7.97 -5.91 35.32
N LEU A 118 -6.90 -5.40 35.91
CA LEU A 118 -5.54 -5.69 35.47
C LEU A 118 -5.15 -7.17 35.64
N GLU A 119 -5.58 -7.83 36.71
CA GLU A 119 -5.41 -9.29 36.92
C GLU A 119 -6.12 -10.08 35.80
N GLY A 120 -7.31 -9.65 35.39
CA GLY A 120 -8.01 -10.15 34.21
C GLY A 120 -7.22 -9.93 32.92
N LEU A 121 -6.75 -8.70 32.67
CA LEU A 121 -5.97 -8.35 31.47
C LEU A 121 -4.64 -9.11 31.39
N VAL A 122 -3.95 -9.35 32.51
CA VAL A 122 -2.75 -10.21 32.54
C VAL A 122 -3.09 -11.62 32.03
N SER A 123 -4.26 -12.14 32.39
CA SER A 123 -4.71 -13.46 31.95
C SER A 123 -5.03 -13.45 30.44
N ILE A 124 -5.80 -12.47 29.96
CA ILE A 124 -6.18 -12.31 28.55
C ILE A 124 -4.93 -12.13 27.67
N HIS A 125 -4.08 -11.17 28.00
CA HIS A 125 -2.85 -10.87 27.26
C HIS A 125 -1.85 -12.02 27.32
N GLY A 126 -1.84 -12.77 28.42
CA GLY A 126 -1.00 -13.97 28.61
C GLY A 126 -1.35 -15.11 27.66
N HIS A 127 -2.62 -15.21 27.24
CA HIS A 127 -3.09 -16.20 26.26
C HIS A 127 -3.00 -15.71 24.81
N GLY A 128 -2.46 -14.51 24.58
CA GLY A 128 -2.27 -13.98 23.23
C GLY A 128 -3.48 -13.27 22.64
N TYR A 129 -4.46 -12.89 23.47
CA TYR A 129 -5.62 -12.11 23.05
C TYR A 129 -5.52 -10.64 23.48
N VAL A 130 -6.27 -9.80 22.77
CA VAL A 130 -6.59 -8.41 23.10
C VAL A 130 -8.10 -8.30 23.22
N HIS A 131 -8.60 -7.63 24.27
CA HIS A 131 -10.04 -7.57 24.51
C HIS A 131 -10.78 -6.70 23.48
N CYS A 132 -10.18 -5.56 23.11
CA CYS A 132 -10.63 -4.62 22.07
C CYS A 132 -11.94 -3.85 22.34
N ASP A 133 -12.77 -4.25 23.31
CA ASP A 133 -13.96 -3.48 23.73
C ASP A 133 -14.07 -3.36 25.25
N LEU A 134 -12.98 -2.94 25.91
CA LEU A 134 -12.95 -2.78 27.36
C LEU A 134 -13.67 -1.47 27.76
N LYS A 135 -14.82 -1.59 28.44
CA LYS A 135 -15.68 -0.46 28.85
C LYS A 135 -16.52 -0.82 30.07
N SER A 136 -17.13 0.19 30.70
CA SER A 136 -17.90 0.02 31.95
C SER A 136 -19.14 -0.87 31.78
N ASP A 137 -19.67 -1.00 30.56
CA ASP A 137 -20.78 -1.91 30.24
C ASP A 137 -20.34 -3.40 30.17
N ASN A 138 -19.07 -3.67 29.88
CA ASN A 138 -18.50 -5.02 29.71
C ASN A 138 -17.76 -5.54 30.96
N LEU A 139 -17.77 -4.76 32.05
CA LEU A 139 -17.26 -5.16 33.35
C LEU A 139 -18.44 -5.49 34.27
N LEU A 140 -18.46 -6.69 34.85
CA LEU A 140 -19.57 -7.19 35.65
C LEU A 140 -19.22 -7.24 37.14
N VAL A 141 -20.12 -6.76 37.99
CA VAL A 141 -19.92 -6.67 39.44
C VAL A 141 -20.67 -7.80 40.16
N PHE A 142 -20.01 -8.45 41.09
CA PHE A 142 -20.57 -9.51 41.93
C PHE A 142 -20.31 -9.23 43.42
N PRO A 143 -21.20 -9.66 44.32
CA PRO A 143 -20.96 -9.60 45.75
C PRO A 143 -19.95 -10.68 46.19
N LEU A 144 -18.95 -10.33 47.00
CA LEU A 144 -17.93 -11.26 47.53
C LEU A 144 -18.45 -12.09 48.72
N SER A 145 -19.50 -11.63 49.43
CA SER A 145 -20.17 -12.38 50.50
C SER A 145 -21.62 -11.95 50.71
N ASP A 146 -22.48 -12.87 51.13
CA ASP A 146 -23.88 -12.61 51.55
C ASP A 146 -24.00 -11.96 52.95
N ASP A 147 -22.87 -11.66 53.61
CA ASP A 147 -22.84 -11.12 54.97
C ASP A 147 -22.38 -9.64 55.00
N TYR A 148 -22.65 -8.96 56.11
CA TYR A 148 -22.62 -7.51 56.37
C TYR A 148 -21.43 -6.63 55.86
N ASP A 149 -20.40 -7.19 55.22
CA ASP A 149 -19.28 -6.44 54.62
C ASP A 149 -19.51 -6.31 53.10
N SER A 150 -19.93 -5.12 52.64
CA SER A 150 -20.25 -4.78 51.24
C SER A 150 -19.01 -4.80 50.33
N SER A 151 -18.36 -5.96 50.20
CA SER A 151 -17.23 -6.18 49.30
C SER A 151 -17.71 -6.71 47.95
N TYR A 152 -17.11 -6.21 46.87
CA TYR A 152 -17.47 -6.55 45.50
C TYR A 152 -16.27 -7.08 44.73
N GLU A 153 -16.50 -8.06 43.86
CA GLU A 153 -15.56 -8.50 42.84
C GLU A 153 -16.00 -8.00 41.46
N ILE A 154 -15.03 -7.76 40.58
CA ILE A 154 -15.28 -7.35 39.19
C ILE A 154 -14.66 -8.37 38.23
N LYS A 155 -15.39 -8.70 37.18
CA LYS A 155 -14.96 -9.63 36.13
C LYS A 155 -15.17 -9.06 34.74
N ILE A 156 -14.23 -9.35 33.85
CA ILE A 156 -14.28 -8.96 32.44
C ILE A 156 -15.22 -9.91 31.67
N SER A 157 -16.06 -9.34 30.81
CA SER A 157 -17.03 -10.06 29.98
C SER A 157 -17.07 -9.50 28.56
N ASP A 158 -17.80 -10.19 27.66
CA ASP A 158 -18.02 -9.82 26.27
C ASP A 158 -16.75 -9.84 25.39
N PHE A 159 -16.33 -11.05 25.02
CA PHE A 159 -15.19 -11.29 24.13
C PHE A 159 -15.57 -11.33 22.65
N GLY A 160 -16.76 -10.85 22.29
CA GLY A 160 -17.27 -10.90 20.91
C GLY A 160 -16.44 -10.08 19.92
N ASN A 161 -15.74 -9.05 20.41
CA ASN A 161 -14.85 -8.18 19.64
C ASN A 161 -13.36 -8.48 19.85
N SER A 162 -13.02 -9.46 20.68
CA SER A 162 -11.64 -9.76 21.01
C SER A 162 -10.89 -10.37 19.82
N LEU A 163 -9.59 -10.09 19.75
CA LEU A 163 -8.73 -10.44 18.63
C LEU A 163 -7.45 -11.11 19.13
N GLU A 164 -6.79 -11.87 18.27
CA GLU A 164 -5.43 -12.34 18.52
C GLU A 164 -4.43 -11.18 18.41
N VAL A 165 -3.39 -11.20 19.23
CA VAL A 165 -2.33 -10.18 19.18
C VAL A 165 -1.65 -10.21 17.80
N GLY A 166 -1.70 -9.09 17.08
CA GLY A 166 -1.19 -8.97 15.71
C GLY A 166 -2.23 -9.18 14.60
N GLU A 167 -3.49 -9.51 14.94
CA GLU A 167 -4.58 -9.65 13.97
C GLU A 167 -4.98 -8.29 13.36
N VAL A 168 -5.34 -8.31 12.06
CA VAL A 168 -5.87 -7.17 11.28
C VAL A 168 -7.22 -7.61 10.70
N PRO A 169 -8.37 -7.26 11.31
CA PRO A 169 -9.68 -7.69 10.82
C PRO A 169 -10.07 -6.96 9.53
N GLY A 170 -10.69 -7.68 8.59
CA GLY A 170 -11.08 -7.11 7.29
C GLY A 170 -12.11 -5.97 7.34
N TYR A 171 -12.87 -5.84 8.44
CA TYR A 171 -13.81 -4.73 8.66
C TYR A 171 -13.13 -3.45 9.18
N TRP A 172 -11.88 -3.54 9.62
CA TRP A 172 -11.09 -2.40 10.12
C TRP A 172 -10.68 -1.42 9.00
N GLU A 173 -10.93 -1.79 7.74
CA GLU A 173 -10.45 -1.05 6.55
C GLU A 173 -11.53 -0.34 5.73
N MET A 174 -12.85 -0.54 5.98
CA MET A 174 -13.87 -0.09 5.01
C MET A 174 -14.96 0.87 5.51
N GLU A 175 -15.34 0.87 6.79
CA GLU A 175 -16.43 1.77 7.26
C GLU A 175 -16.19 2.37 8.67
N PHE A 176 -15.38 1.71 9.52
CA PHE A 176 -15.05 2.19 10.86
C PHE A 176 -13.58 1.87 11.19
N PRO A 177 -12.70 2.87 11.39
CA PRO A 177 -11.25 2.65 11.60
C PRO A 177 -10.94 2.12 13.02
N PHE A 178 -11.88 1.45 13.69
CA PHE A 178 -11.75 1.00 15.06
C PHE A 178 -12.62 -0.22 15.35
N VAL A 179 -12.23 -0.96 16.39
CA VAL A 179 -12.98 -2.07 16.96
C VAL A 179 -13.47 -1.65 18.35
N GLY A 180 -14.70 -2.00 18.69
CA GLY A 180 -15.31 -1.66 19.99
C GLY A 180 -15.88 -0.24 20.06
N THR A 181 -15.97 0.30 21.27
CA THR A 181 -16.69 1.56 21.54
C THR A 181 -15.75 2.77 21.43
N PRO A 182 -16.02 3.76 20.55
CA PRO A 182 -15.06 4.81 20.20
C PRO A 182 -14.53 5.65 21.37
N VAL A 183 -15.36 5.93 22.37
CA VAL A 183 -14.98 6.82 23.50
C VAL A 183 -13.90 6.24 24.42
N TYR A 184 -13.63 4.92 24.34
CA TYR A 184 -12.55 4.23 25.07
C TYR A 184 -11.35 3.94 24.17
N MET A 185 -11.36 4.41 22.93
CA MET A 185 -10.40 4.05 21.91
C MET A 185 -9.09 4.83 22.05
N PRO A 186 -7.94 4.17 21.91
CA PRO A 186 -6.65 4.84 21.80
C PRO A 186 -6.39 5.42 20.40
N PRO A 187 -5.49 6.41 20.28
CA PRO A 187 -5.19 7.05 19.00
C PRO A 187 -4.57 6.09 17.98
N GLU A 188 -3.77 5.09 18.38
CA GLU A 188 -3.16 4.14 17.44
C GLU A 188 -4.15 3.18 16.76
N SER A 189 -5.34 2.99 17.33
CA SER A 189 -6.42 2.28 16.62
C SER A 189 -6.76 2.99 15.30
N LEU A 190 -6.64 4.32 15.27
CA LEU A 190 -6.83 5.15 14.09
C LEU A 190 -5.59 5.23 13.21
N TYR A 191 -4.57 4.38 13.33
CA TYR A 191 -3.39 4.45 12.44
C TYR A 191 -2.86 3.07 12.06
N ASP A 192 -2.70 2.20 13.06
CA ASP A 192 -1.91 0.98 12.91
C ASP A 192 -2.75 -0.19 12.40
N GLY A 193 -4.05 -0.19 12.66
CA GLY A 193 -4.95 -1.26 12.22
C GLY A 193 -4.50 -2.65 12.67
N VAL A 194 -3.80 -2.75 13.80
CA VAL A 194 -3.28 -4.01 14.36
C VAL A 194 -3.71 -4.16 15.82
N ALA A 195 -4.21 -5.34 16.19
CA ALA A 195 -4.59 -5.63 17.57
C ALA A 195 -3.35 -5.71 18.48
N ASN A 196 -3.21 -4.73 19.38
CA ASN A 196 -2.12 -4.66 20.35
C ASN A 196 -2.66 -4.65 21.79
N LYS A 197 -1.95 -5.32 22.70
CA LYS A 197 -2.24 -5.36 24.14
C LYS A 197 -2.33 -3.98 24.77
N THR A 198 -1.57 -3.01 24.25
CA THR A 198 -1.56 -1.62 24.72
C THR A 198 -2.87 -0.89 24.47
N LEU A 199 -3.73 -1.41 23.58
CA LEU A 199 -5.06 -0.85 23.32
C LEU A 199 -5.94 -0.92 24.58
N ASP A 200 -6.00 -2.11 25.19
CA ASP A 200 -6.77 -2.33 26.42
C ASP A 200 -6.26 -1.48 27.59
N LEU A 201 -4.96 -1.13 27.60
CA LEU A 201 -4.36 -0.30 28.66
C LEU A 201 -4.83 1.16 28.57
N TRP A 202 -5.04 1.68 27.37
CA TRP A 202 -5.67 2.99 27.20
C TRP A 202 -7.12 2.97 27.66
N SER A 203 -7.88 1.96 27.23
CA SER A 203 -9.27 1.78 27.65
C SER A 203 -9.40 1.61 29.17
N LEU A 204 -8.40 1.00 29.82
CA LEU A 204 -8.30 0.97 31.28
C LEU A 204 -8.08 2.37 31.89
N GLY A 205 -7.21 3.20 31.31
CA GLY A 205 -7.05 4.60 31.75
C GLY A 205 -8.36 5.38 31.69
N CYS A 206 -9.11 5.19 30.60
CA CYS A 206 -10.47 5.71 30.42
C CYS A 206 -11.43 5.23 31.51
N LEU A 207 -11.42 3.94 31.86
CA LEU A 207 -12.25 3.37 32.92
C LEU A 207 -11.91 3.92 34.31
N VAL A 208 -10.62 4.09 34.63
CA VAL A 208 -10.21 4.66 35.91
C VAL A 208 -10.67 6.11 36.01
N LEU A 209 -10.53 6.88 34.93
CA LEU A 209 -11.04 8.24 34.85
C LEU A 209 -12.56 8.27 35.05
N GLU A 210 -13.31 7.43 34.35
CA GLU A 210 -14.78 7.31 34.47
C GLU A 210 -15.23 7.01 35.91
N MET A 211 -14.55 6.08 36.60
CA MET A 211 -14.89 5.76 38.00
C MET A 211 -14.65 6.94 38.96
N TYR A 212 -13.68 7.80 38.69
CA TYR A 212 -13.38 8.99 39.49
C TYR A 212 -14.33 10.16 39.18
N THR A 213 -14.69 10.36 37.91
CA THR A 213 -15.47 11.52 37.47
C THR A 213 -16.97 11.24 37.48
N GLY A 214 -17.39 9.98 37.33
CA GLY A 214 -18.78 9.55 37.13
C GLY A 214 -19.28 9.74 35.69
N GLU A 215 -18.44 10.29 34.81
CA GLU A 215 -18.75 10.67 33.43
C GLU A 215 -17.89 9.86 32.46
N LYS A 216 -18.42 9.55 31.27
CA LYS A 216 -17.63 8.83 30.27
C LYS A 216 -16.48 9.73 29.78
N PRO A 217 -15.34 9.15 29.40
CA PRO A 217 -14.31 9.90 28.73
C PRO A 217 -14.89 10.57 27.48
N TRP A 218 -14.56 11.84 27.25
CA TRP A 218 -15.06 12.62 26.12
C TRP A 218 -16.58 12.86 26.10
N GLU A 219 -17.23 12.89 27.28
CA GLU A 219 -18.66 13.21 27.38
C GLU A 219 -19.00 14.52 26.62
N GLY A 220 -20.04 14.48 25.78
CA GLY A 220 -20.47 15.61 24.96
C GLY A 220 -19.67 15.89 23.68
N VAL A 221 -18.60 15.12 23.41
CA VAL A 221 -17.82 15.21 22.17
C VAL A 221 -18.47 14.34 21.09
N GLY A 222 -18.74 14.92 19.92
CA GLY A 222 -19.25 14.17 18.77
C GLY A 222 -18.23 13.18 18.23
N TYR A 223 -18.68 12.15 17.51
CA TYR A 223 -17.79 11.13 16.96
C TYR A 223 -16.68 11.72 16.06
N ASP A 224 -17.03 12.66 15.18
CA ASP A 224 -16.07 13.32 14.28
C ASP A 224 -15.03 14.16 15.03
N ASP A 225 -15.47 14.85 16.09
CA ASP A 225 -14.59 15.64 16.96
C ASP A 225 -13.66 14.72 17.74
N LEU A 226 -14.16 13.59 18.25
CA LEU A 226 -13.37 12.59 18.96
C LEU A 226 -12.25 12.04 18.08
N VAL A 227 -12.57 11.64 16.85
CA VAL A 227 -11.56 11.18 15.87
C VAL A 227 -10.52 12.27 15.63
N THR A 228 -10.95 13.52 15.46
CA THR A 228 -10.03 14.66 15.25
C THR A 228 -9.11 14.89 16.45
N LEU A 229 -9.64 14.85 17.68
CA LEU A 229 -8.86 15.01 18.90
C LEU A 229 -7.82 13.89 19.08
N LEU A 230 -8.21 12.65 18.82
CA LEU A 230 -7.30 11.50 18.86
C LEU A 230 -6.23 11.61 17.76
N LEU A 231 -6.59 12.08 16.57
CA LEU A 231 -5.64 12.31 15.47
C LEU A 231 -4.61 13.41 15.78
N ASP A 232 -5.00 14.41 16.56
CA ASP A 232 -4.10 15.44 17.09
C ASP A 232 -3.19 14.93 18.23
N GLY A 233 -3.39 13.67 18.67
CA GLY A 233 -2.68 13.07 19.80
C GLY A 233 -3.14 13.60 21.15
N LYS A 234 -4.39 14.06 21.27
CA LYS A 234 -4.99 14.49 22.53
C LYS A 234 -5.56 13.29 23.28
N ALA A 235 -5.45 13.33 24.60
CA ALA A 235 -6.03 12.36 25.53
C ALA A 235 -7.20 13.02 26.30
N PRO A 236 -8.08 12.22 26.94
CA PRO A 236 -9.12 12.77 27.82
C PRO A 236 -8.53 13.72 28.86
N GLU A 237 -9.25 14.78 29.20
CA GLU A 237 -8.82 15.71 30.23
C GLU A 237 -8.81 15.01 31.61
N ILE A 238 -7.68 15.11 32.32
CA ILE A 238 -7.53 14.55 33.66
C ILE A 238 -7.69 15.69 34.68
N PRO A 239 -8.75 15.70 35.50
CA PRO A 239 -8.97 16.79 36.46
C PRO A 239 -7.86 16.88 37.50
N GLU A 240 -7.40 18.10 37.79
CA GLU A 240 -6.34 18.35 38.80
C GLU A 240 -6.74 17.94 40.23
N CYS A 241 -8.04 17.70 40.48
CA CYS A 241 -8.54 17.27 41.79
C CYS A 241 -8.32 15.78 42.08
N LEU A 242 -7.87 14.97 41.10
CA LEU A 242 -7.56 13.57 41.32
C LEU A 242 -6.28 13.40 42.18
N PRO A 243 -6.18 12.31 42.97
CA PRO A 243 -4.95 11.96 43.67
C PRO A 243 -3.74 11.89 42.72
N CYS A 244 -2.57 12.35 43.18
CA CYS A 244 -1.37 12.44 42.34
C CYS A 244 -0.95 11.09 41.75
N ASP A 245 -1.06 10.01 42.52
CA ASP A 245 -0.73 8.64 42.10
C ASP A 245 -1.77 8.08 41.10
N ALA A 246 -3.05 8.43 41.25
CA ALA A 246 -4.10 8.12 40.28
C ALA A 246 -3.88 8.85 38.96
N ARG A 247 -3.52 10.15 39.01
CA ARG A 247 -3.18 10.92 37.82
C ARG A 247 -1.97 10.33 37.08
N GLU A 248 -0.89 10.02 37.80
CA GLU A 248 0.30 9.39 37.22
C GLU A 248 -0.02 8.05 36.54
N PHE A 249 -0.92 7.26 37.13
CA PHE A 249 -1.40 6.01 36.53
C PHE A 249 -2.17 6.26 35.23
N ILE A 250 -3.12 7.20 35.22
CA ILE A 250 -3.92 7.55 34.03
C ILE A 250 -3.02 8.14 32.94
N GLU A 251 -2.08 9.02 33.29
CA GLU A 251 -1.09 9.58 32.36
C GLU A 251 -0.21 8.50 31.73
N THR A 252 0.20 7.49 32.52
CA THR A 252 0.93 6.33 32.00
C THR A 252 0.10 5.58 30.95
N CYS A 253 -1.18 5.30 31.24
CA CYS A 253 -2.11 4.68 30.30
C CYS A 253 -2.33 5.53 29.03
N PHE A 254 -2.31 6.86 29.15
CA PHE A 254 -2.47 7.80 28.04
C PHE A 254 -1.17 8.20 27.34
N SER A 255 -0.08 7.45 27.55
CA SER A 255 1.18 7.67 26.84
C SER A 255 0.98 7.66 25.33
N ARG A 256 1.49 8.70 24.67
CA ARG A 256 1.34 8.92 23.22
C ARG A 256 1.98 7.81 22.38
N LYS A 257 3.12 7.30 22.82
CA LYS A 257 3.70 6.08 22.27
C LYS A 257 3.10 4.91 23.03
N HIS A 258 2.49 3.98 22.31
CA HIS A 258 1.77 2.90 22.95
C HIS A 258 2.71 1.95 23.71
N GLU A 259 3.98 1.83 23.32
CA GLU A 259 4.99 1.01 24.02
C GLU A 259 5.37 1.58 25.40
N ASP A 260 5.26 2.90 25.57
CA ASP A 260 5.59 3.57 26.84
C ASP A 260 4.54 3.26 27.93
N ARG A 261 3.36 2.73 27.55
CA ARG A 261 2.32 2.26 28.50
C ARG A 261 2.73 0.98 29.24
N GLY A 262 3.71 0.25 28.71
CA GLY A 262 4.16 -1.03 29.25
C GLY A 262 3.13 -2.16 29.08
N SER A 263 3.08 -3.05 30.06
CA SER A 263 2.20 -4.21 30.09
C SER A 263 1.22 -4.15 31.27
N ALA A 264 0.12 -4.91 31.19
CA ALA A 264 -0.83 -5.06 32.31
C ALA A 264 -0.13 -5.50 33.62
N TYR A 265 0.90 -6.36 33.52
CA TYR A 265 1.68 -6.79 34.67
C TYR A 265 2.51 -5.65 35.29
N GLU A 266 3.09 -4.77 34.47
CA GLU A 266 3.84 -3.61 34.96
C GLU A 266 2.91 -2.58 35.62
N LEU A 267 1.72 -2.37 35.05
CA LEU A 267 0.71 -1.50 35.66
C LEU A 267 0.16 -2.05 37.00
N LEU A 268 0.14 -3.37 37.21
CA LEU A 268 -0.17 -3.96 38.52
C LEU A 268 0.83 -3.54 39.61
N LEU A 269 2.08 -3.27 39.23
CA LEU A 269 3.14 -2.84 40.13
C LEU A 269 3.17 -1.32 40.33
N HIS A 270 2.25 -0.57 39.72
CA HIS A 270 2.21 0.88 39.82
C HIS A 270 1.89 1.36 41.26
N GLY A 271 2.44 2.51 41.65
CA GLY A 271 2.29 3.07 43.00
C GLY A 271 0.83 3.30 43.41
N PHE A 272 -0.03 3.64 42.44
CA PHE A 272 -1.48 3.79 42.59
C PHE A 272 -2.16 2.58 43.28
N LEU A 273 -1.69 1.36 43.01
CA LEU A 273 -2.32 0.14 43.54
C LEU A 273 -1.74 -0.32 44.88
N HIS A 274 -0.68 0.32 45.37
CA HIS A 274 -0.05 0.01 46.65
C HIS A 274 -0.75 0.77 47.79
N ARG A 275 -1.33 0.04 48.76
CA ARG A 275 -1.85 0.67 49.98
C ARG A 275 -0.70 1.32 50.74
N GLN A 276 -0.77 2.62 50.99
CA GLN A 276 0.11 3.27 51.96
C GLN A 276 -0.23 2.72 53.35
N VAL A 277 0.54 1.74 53.82
CA VAL A 277 0.58 1.43 55.25
C VAL A 277 1.26 2.64 55.90
N GLU A 278 0.53 3.41 56.70
CA GLU A 278 1.12 4.46 57.54
C GLU A 278 2.28 3.84 58.34
N LYS A 279 3.50 4.10 57.88
CA LYS A 279 4.71 3.74 58.62
C LYS A 279 4.74 4.63 59.85
N ILE A 280 4.46 4.06 61.02
CA ILE A 280 4.91 4.62 62.29
C ILE A 280 6.45 4.68 62.21
N VAL A 281 6.98 5.89 62.02
CA VAL A 281 8.42 6.12 61.82
C VAL A 281 9.13 6.04 63.18
N PRO A 282 10.09 5.12 63.40
CA PRO A 282 11.06 5.32 64.46
C PRO A 282 12.06 6.39 63.98
N VAL A 283 12.08 7.52 64.68
CA VAL A 283 13.05 8.60 64.44
C VAL A 283 14.46 8.08 64.70
N VAL A 284 15.30 8.06 63.67
CA VAL A 284 16.76 7.93 63.80
C VAL A 284 17.37 9.12 63.06
N THR A 285 17.98 10.02 63.83
CA THR A 285 18.71 11.19 63.35
C THR A 285 20.06 10.77 62.75
N PHE A 286 20.45 11.42 61.65
CA PHE A 286 21.78 11.29 61.05
C PHE A 286 22.55 12.60 61.23
N GLU A 287 23.70 12.54 61.89
CA GLU A 287 24.70 13.61 61.85
C GLU A 287 25.57 13.46 60.59
N VAL A 288 25.85 14.60 59.96
CA VAL A 288 26.67 14.72 58.74
C VAL A 288 28.14 14.82 59.13
N ALA A 289 29.00 14.08 58.42
CA ALA A 289 30.42 14.39 58.34
C ALA A 289 30.79 14.62 56.87
N GLU A 290 31.37 15.80 56.62
CA GLU A 290 31.90 16.24 55.35
C GLU A 290 33.17 15.47 54.94
N GLU A 291 33.38 15.50 53.62
CA GLU A 291 34.60 15.22 52.85
C GLU A 291 35.15 13.79 52.78
N GLY A 292 35.18 13.31 51.52
CA GLY A 292 36.32 12.58 50.99
C GLY A 292 36.26 11.06 51.07
N THR A 293 36.06 10.44 49.91
CA THR A 293 36.40 9.05 49.55
C THR A 293 35.55 7.90 50.14
N SER A 294 34.71 7.36 49.25
CA SER A 294 34.46 5.93 48.98
C SER A 294 34.30 4.91 50.13
N CYS A 295 33.09 4.33 50.15
CA CYS A 295 32.65 3.04 50.71
C CYS A 295 32.08 3.04 52.14
N LEU A 296 30.74 3.04 52.24
CA LEU A 296 30.01 2.49 53.39
C LEU A 296 29.52 1.06 53.08
N LYS A 297 30.14 0.12 53.81
CA LYS A 297 29.77 -1.29 53.89
C LYS A 297 28.41 -1.44 54.59
N LEU A 298 27.44 -2.01 53.88
CA LEU A 298 26.32 -2.67 54.53
C LEU A 298 26.82 -3.97 55.18
N ARG A 299 26.73 -4.01 56.52
CA ARG A 299 27.00 -5.20 57.33
C ARG A 299 25.68 -5.62 57.97
N LEU A 300 24.99 -6.57 57.34
CA LEU A 300 23.89 -7.29 57.98
C LEU A 300 24.45 -8.17 59.09
N ARG A 301 24.07 -7.92 60.35
CA ARG A 301 24.18 -8.89 61.45
C ARG A 301 22.86 -9.64 61.54
N GLY A 302 23.00 -10.96 61.60
CA GLY A 302 21.97 -11.93 61.34
C GLY A 302 20.98 -12.17 62.47
N ALA A 303 19.96 -12.89 62.02
CA ALA A 303 19.04 -13.70 62.80
C ALA A 303 19.72 -14.84 63.58
N THR A 304 19.02 -15.29 64.62
CA THR A 304 18.92 -16.68 65.10
C THR A 304 17.41 -16.92 65.31
N ASP A 305 16.76 -18.00 64.87
CA ASP A 305 17.16 -19.42 64.91
C ASP A 305 16.52 -20.28 63.78
N LYS A 306 17.37 -21.11 63.12
CA LYS A 306 17.26 -22.58 62.79
C LYS A 306 15.98 -23.23 62.14
N PRO A 307 16.10 -24.39 61.43
CA PRO A 307 16.87 -24.69 60.20
C PRO A 307 16.18 -25.68 59.20
N MET A 308 16.68 -25.80 57.95
CA MET A 308 17.03 -27.05 57.22
C MET A 308 17.66 -26.67 55.85
N VAL A 309 19.00 -26.83 55.68
CA VAL A 309 19.74 -27.86 54.88
C VAL A 309 19.41 -27.79 53.38
N GLY A 310 20.32 -27.59 52.42
CA GLY A 310 21.78 -27.46 52.28
C GLY A 310 22.07 -27.22 50.77
N LEU A 311 23.24 -26.87 50.23
CA LEU A 311 24.61 -26.62 50.68
C LEU A 311 25.22 -25.74 49.53
N GLU A 312 25.73 -24.54 49.80
CA GLU A 312 27.17 -24.18 49.84
C GLU A 312 27.81 -23.63 48.54
N LYS A 313 27.88 -22.27 48.44
CA LYS A 313 29.08 -21.35 48.46
C LYS A 313 30.38 -21.73 47.68
N PRO A 314 31.39 -20.82 47.49
CA PRO A 314 31.43 -19.34 47.34
C PRO A 314 32.50 -18.75 46.35
N VAL A 315 32.31 -17.47 45.95
CA VAL A 315 33.27 -16.32 45.83
C VAL A 315 34.53 -16.32 44.90
N ARG A 316 34.50 -15.35 43.94
CA ARG A 316 35.53 -14.47 43.31
C ARG A 316 36.97 -14.93 43.03
N PHE A 317 37.44 -14.59 41.81
CA PHE A 317 38.67 -13.81 41.58
C PHE A 317 38.52 -12.84 40.40
N LYS A 318 39.10 -11.63 40.54
CA LYS A 318 39.32 -10.65 39.47
C LYS A 318 40.84 -10.62 39.23
N ILE A 319 41.28 -10.81 37.99
CA ILE A 319 42.64 -10.48 37.55
C ILE A 319 42.47 -9.65 36.27
N SER A 320 42.90 -8.38 36.31
CA SER A 320 43.26 -7.65 35.10
C SER A 320 44.74 -7.88 34.86
N LEU A 321 45.14 -8.11 33.60
CA LEU A 321 46.51 -7.93 33.11
C LEU A 321 46.47 -7.71 31.60
N SER A 322 46.90 -6.49 31.24
CA SER A 322 47.63 -6.04 30.04
C SER A 322 47.54 -6.82 28.71
N LYS A 323 47.38 -6.02 27.64
CA LYS A 323 47.66 -6.36 26.23
C LYS A 323 48.85 -7.32 26.07
N PRO A 324 48.78 -8.22 25.06
CA PRO A 324 49.90 -8.26 24.13
C PRO A 324 49.49 -8.21 22.66
N LYS A 325 50.21 -7.32 21.97
CA LYS A 325 50.54 -7.41 20.55
C LYS A 325 50.86 -8.87 20.18
N LYS A 326 49.97 -9.59 19.49
CA LYS A 326 50.32 -10.69 18.55
C LYS A 326 49.18 -11.30 17.73
N PHE A 327 47.93 -10.81 17.80
CA PHE A 327 46.89 -11.16 16.81
C PHE A 327 46.82 -10.20 15.60
N LYS A 328 47.90 -9.42 15.38
CA LYS A 328 48.15 -8.66 14.15
C LYS A 328 49.18 -9.34 13.22
N LYS A 329 49.63 -10.56 13.57
CA LYS A 329 50.61 -11.36 12.80
C LYS A 329 50.02 -12.65 12.19
N PHE A 330 48.78 -13.02 12.54
CA PHE A 330 48.05 -14.12 11.89
C PHE A 330 47.17 -13.60 10.73
N LEU A 331 46.59 -12.40 10.84
CA LEU A 331 45.83 -11.73 9.77
C LEU A 331 46.69 -10.96 8.74
N LYS A 332 47.98 -10.74 9.01
CA LYS A 332 48.95 -10.20 8.03
C LYS A 332 49.65 -11.27 7.20
N LYS A 333 49.34 -12.56 7.42
CA LYS A 333 49.88 -13.69 6.67
C LYS A 333 48.84 -14.42 5.81
N LEU A 334 47.58 -14.00 5.86
CA LEU A 334 46.51 -14.37 4.92
C LEU A 334 46.29 -13.31 3.82
N MET A 335 47.01 -12.19 3.88
CA MET A 335 47.03 -11.10 2.89
C MET A 335 48.46 -10.93 2.34
N LYS A 336 49.04 -12.01 1.79
CA LYS A 336 50.23 -11.98 0.92
C LYS A 336 50.53 -13.39 0.39
N MET A 337 49.86 -13.77 -0.69
CA MET A 337 50.31 -14.62 -1.80
C MET A 337 49.07 -15.07 -2.58
N LYS A 338 48.66 -14.32 -3.60
CA LYS A 338 48.79 -14.73 -5.01
C LYS A 338 48.09 -13.72 -5.93
N ASP A 339 48.72 -12.56 -6.10
CA ASP A 339 48.77 -11.93 -7.42
C ASP A 339 50.20 -12.13 -7.93
N MET A 340 50.33 -12.91 -9.01
CA MET A 340 51.40 -12.78 -9.99
C MET A 340 51.05 -13.67 -11.18
N MET A 341 50.36 -13.09 -12.18
CA MET A 341 50.91 -12.91 -13.52
C MET A 341 50.06 -11.87 -14.29
N MET A 342 50.64 -10.68 -14.40
CA MET A 342 50.39 -9.57 -15.34
C MET A 342 51.55 -9.60 -16.37
N PRO A 343 51.73 -8.65 -17.33
CA PRO A 343 50.83 -7.87 -18.19
C PRO A 343 51.38 -7.71 -19.65
N MET A 344 50.68 -6.99 -20.55
CA MET A 344 51.13 -5.70 -21.13
C MET A 344 50.20 -5.14 -22.23
N LYS A 345 49.79 -3.87 -22.00
CA LYS A 345 49.75 -2.67 -22.88
C LYS A 345 48.96 -2.74 -24.21
N ALA A 346 47.87 -1.98 -24.37
CA ALA A 346 47.69 -0.52 -24.52
C ALA A 346 47.80 -0.05 -25.99
N PHE A 347 46.73 0.56 -26.53
CA PHE A 347 46.78 1.79 -27.32
C PHE A 347 45.41 2.47 -27.37
N ASP A 348 45.49 3.79 -27.49
CA ASP A 348 44.47 4.82 -27.34
C ASP A 348 43.62 5.08 -28.61
N SER A 349 42.45 5.68 -28.36
CA SER A 349 41.78 6.75 -29.12
C SER A 349 40.97 6.47 -30.41
N ASN A 350 39.75 7.05 -30.39
CA ASN A 350 39.00 7.74 -31.45
C ASN A 350 37.68 7.14 -31.99
N LEU A 351 36.59 7.85 -31.64
CA LEU A 351 35.32 7.95 -32.35
C LEU A 351 35.50 8.54 -33.77
N VAL A 352 34.74 8.05 -34.76
CA VAL A 352 34.15 8.88 -35.84
C VAL A 352 32.79 8.30 -36.30
N TYR A 353 31.80 9.18 -36.43
CA TYR A 353 30.47 9.02 -37.02
C TYR A 353 30.49 8.60 -38.51
N VAL A 354 29.49 7.86 -38.98
CA VAL A 354 29.05 7.94 -40.39
C VAL A 354 27.55 8.14 -40.46
N GLN A 355 27.18 9.22 -41.15
CA GLN A 355 25.85 9.74 -41.44
C GLN A 355 25.11 8.92 -42.51
N ASN A 356 23.78 9.05 -42.49
CA ASN A 356 22.85 9.13 -43.64
C ASN A 356 23.19 8.36 -44.93
N LEU A 357 22.38 7.36 -45.23
CA LEU A 357 21.98 7.05 -46.61
C LEU A 357 20.45 7.07 -46.71
N SER A 358 19.94 8.18 -47.23
CA SER A 358 18.56 8.33 -47.68
C SER A 358 18.36 7.56 -48.99
N PHE A 359 17.36 6.69 -49.06
CA PHE A 359 16.76 6.28 -50.33
C PHE A 359 15.34 6.82 -50.43
N SER A 360 15.18 7.81 -51.31
CA SER A 360 13.90 8.35 -51.74
C SER A 360 13.29 7.41 -52.78
N LEU A 361 12.21 6.72 -52.42
CA LEU A 361 11.32 6.10 -53.39
C LEU A 361 10.02 6.91 -53.43
N LYS A 362 9.94 7.73 -54.48
CA LYS A 362 8.79 8.56 -54.82
C LYS A 362 7.52 7.72 -54.87
N ARG A 363 6.59 8.13 -54.01
CA ARG A 363 5.16 7.88 -54.01
C ARG A 363 4.61 7.79 -55.44
N ASN A 364 4.12 6.63 -55.85
CA ASN A 364 3.11 6.54 -56.91
C ASN A 364 1.95 5.69 -56.41
N ARG A 365 0.86 6.38 -56.08
CA ARG A 365 -0.46 5.82 -55.82
C ARG A 365 -0.91 5.03 -57.05
N ARG A 366 -1.03 3.71 -56.91
CA ARG A 366 -2.05 2.94 -57.63
C ARG A 366 -2.68 1.97 -56.65
N LEU A 367 -3.98 2.18 -56.43
CA LEU A 367 -4.86 1.25 -55.74
C LEU A 367 -4.72 -0.14 -56.35
N TRP A 368 -4.71 -1.18 -55.51
CA TRP A 368 -4.93 -2.55 -55.97
C TRP A 368 -6.16 -3.13 -55.30
N ILE A 369 -7.14 -3.39 -56.15
CA ILE A 369 -8.25 -4.32 -55.96
C ILE A 369 -7.64 -5.73 -55.99
N PHE A 370 -7.78 -6.49 -54.90
CA PHE A 370 -7.47 -7.92 -54.92
C PHE A 370 -8.62 -8.66 -55.62
N GLN A 371 -8.44 -9.01 -56.90
CA GLN A 371 -9.28 -10.02 -57.54
C GLN A 371 -8.78 -11.42 -57.15
N ASN A 372 -9.69 -12.21 -56.58
CA ASN A 372 -9.54 -13.63 -56.31
C ASN A 372 -9.03 -14.41 -57.54
N PRO A 373 -8.01 -15.28 -57.43
CA PRO A 373 -7.83 -16.37 -58.36
C PRO A 373 -8.77 -17.52 -57.96
N LYS A 374 -9.73 -17.85 -58.84
CA LYS A 374 -10.56 -19.06 -58.76
C LYS A 374 -9.69 -20.34 -58.80
N PRO A 375 -10.20 -21.48 -58.29
CA PRO A 375 -9.46 -22.74 -58.26
C PRO A 375 -9.26 -23.27 -59.69
N ILE A 376 -8.06 -23.76 -59.97
CA ILE A 376 -7.72 -24.38 -61.26
C ILE A 376 -8.33 -25.79 -61.29
N SER A 377 -9.34 -25.98 -62.13
CA SER A 377 -9.66 -27.28 -62.72
C SER A 377 -9.04 -27.39 -64.11
N ASN A 378 -8.58 -28.59 -64.44
CA ASN A 378 -7.87 -28.97 -65.66
C ASN A 378 -8.55 -28.49 -66.96
N SER A 379 -7.76 -27.91 -67.88
CA SER A 379 -7.73 -28.36 -69.28
C SER A 379 -6.66 -27.61 -70.10
N MET A 380 -5.91 -28.38 -70.89
CA MET A 380 -5.03 -27.92 -71.95
C MET A 380 -5.87 -27.35 -73.12
N GLU A 381 -5.43 -26.25 -73.74
CA GLU A 381 -5.04 -26.18 -75.17
C GLU A 381 -5.02 -24.74 -75.75
N LYS A 382 -4.02 -24.53 -76.63
CA LYS A 382 -3.97 -23.62 -77.80
C LYS A 382 -3.56 -22.14 -77.64
N ARG A 383 -2.23 -22.02 -77.72
CA ARG A 383 -1.38 -21.05 -78.44
C ARG A 383 -1.94 -20.38 -79.73
N LYS A 384 -1.54 -19.09 -79.86
CA LYS A 384 -0.86 -18.38 -80.99
C LYS A 384 -1.65 -17.75 -82.15
N ALA A 385 -1.46 -16.42 -82.29
CA ALA A 385 -0.87 -15.66 -83.43
C ALA A 385 -1.27 -14.17 -83.24
N LYS A 386 -0.58 -13.09 -83.64
CA LYS A 386 0.62 -12.70 -84.42
C LYS A 386 0.73 -11.18 -84.11
N GLU A 387 1.78 -10.59 -83.54
CA GLU A 387 3.12 -10.32 -84.10
C GLU A 387 3.10 -9.52 -85.41
N ASN A 388 3.37 -8.20 -85.34
CA ASN A 388 4.39 -7.55 -86.16
C ASN A 388 4.69 -6.08 -85.80
N ARG A 389 5.99 -5.75 -85.95
CA ARG A 389 6.67 -4.42 -85.97
C ARG A 389 7.05 -3.83 -84.59
N LEU A 390 8.30 -3.45 -84.29
CA LEU A 390 9.53 -3.23 -85.08
C LEU A 390 10.77 -3.53 -84.21
N VAL A 391 11.78 -4.08 -84.87
CA VAL A 391 13.11 -4.42 -84.36
C VAL A 391 13.94 -3.16 -84.15
N VAL A 392 14.50 -2.98 -82.94
CA VAL A 392 15.85 -2.45 -82.74
C VAL A 392 16.52 -3.26 -81.62
N SER A 393 17.70 -3.76 -81.93
CA SER A 393 18.64 -4.50 -81.09
C SER A 393 19.35 -3.60 -80.07
N SER A 394 19.58 -4.10 -78.86
CA SER A 394 20.91 -4.12 -78.23
C SER A 394 20.89 -5.05 -77.02
N ASN A 395 21.81 -6.01 -77.05
CA ASN A 395 22.16 -6.90 -75.94
C ASN A 395 22.66 -6.07 -74.75
N ASP A 396 22.25 -6.42 -73.54
CA ASP A 396 23.11 -6.33 -72.35
C ASP A 396 22.64 -7.32 -71.27
N ALA A 397 23.58 -7.74 -70.44
CA ALA A 397 23.66 -8.95 -69.64
C ALA A 397 22.39 -9.40 -68.89
N LYS A 398 22.17 -10.73 -68.84
CA LYS A 398 21.29 -11.38 -67.86
C LYS A 398 21.80 -11.05 -66.46
N GLU A 399 21.14 -10.15 -65.75
CA GLU A 399 21.31 -9.99 -64.30
C GLU A 399 20.96 -11.32 -63.64
N GLU A 400 21.98 -12.03 -63.14
CA GLU A 400 21.77 -13.23 -62.34
C GLU A 400 21.12 -12.83 -61.01
N ASP A 401 20.04 -13.51 -60.63
CA ASP A 401 19.42 -13.37 -59.31
C ASP A 401 20.34 -13.99 -58.23
N MET A 402 21.34 -13.20 -57.82
CA MET A 402 22.34 -13.57 -56.82
C MET A 402 21.74 -13.66 -55.41
N ILE A 403 20.67 -12.90 -55.15
CA ILE A 403 19.98 -12.85 -53.87
C ILE A 403 19.24 -14.17 -53.60
N SER A 404 18.57 -14.74 -54.61
CA SER A 404 17.96 -16.07 -54.51
C SER A 404 18.96 -17.22 -54.44
N LYS A 405 20.28 -16.99 -54.64
CA LYS A 405 21.33 -18.01 -54.48
C LYS A 405 21.87 -18.11 -53.05
N LEU A 406 21.51 -17.19 -52.15
CA LEU A 406 21.96 -17.19 -50.76
C LEU A 406 21.36 -18.38 -49.95
N PRO A 407 22.09 -18.93 -48.96
CA PRO A 407 21.54 -19.88 -47.98
C PRO A 407 20.33 -19.32 -47.22
N GLU A 408 19.37 -20.17 -46.87
CA GLU A 408 18.15 -19.75 -46.14
C GLU A 408 18.47 -19.07 -44.81
N SER A 409 19.50 -19.53 -44.10
CA SER A 409 19.96 -18.94 -42.85
C SER A 409 20.35 -17.46 -42.99
N LEU A 410 21.03 -17.09 -44.09
CA LEU A 410 21.41 -15.71 -44.37
C LEU A 410 20.20 -14.88 -44.80
N LEU A 411 19.28 -15.46 -45.58
CA LEU A 411 18.05 -14.77 -45.97
C LEU A 411 17.15 -14.49 -44.78
N SER A 412 16.97 -15.47 -43.88
CA SER A 412 16.25 -15.28 -42.62
C SER A 412 16.91 -14.23 -41.73
N GLN A 413 18.25 -14.20 -41.65
CA GLN A 413 18.98 -13.16 -40.93
C GLN A 413 18.76 -11.76 -41.52
N MET A 414 18.70 -11.63 -42.84
CA MET A 414 18.39 -10.35 -43.49
C MET A 414 16.95 -9.90 -43.18
N LEU A 415 15.99 -10.82 -43.21
CA LEU A 415 14.58 -10.52 -42.92
C LEU A 415 14.34 -10.16 -41.43
N LEU A 416 15.16 -10.65 -40.49
CA LEU A 416 15.09 -10.29 -39.06
C LEU A 416 15.33 -8.79 -38.79
N TYR A 417 16.01 -8.08 -39.68
CA TYR A 417 16.25 -6.64 -39.56
C TYR A 417 15.15 -5.79 -40.19
N LEU A 418 14.15 -6.41 -40.81
CA LEU A 418 13.03 -5.73 -41.45
C LEU A 418 11.78 -5.83 -40.56
N PRO A 419 10.96 -4.75 -40.47
CA PRO A 419 9.61 -4.87 -39.94
C PRO A 419 8.82 -5.93 -40.73
N THR A 420 7.88 -6.63 -40.08
CA THR A 420 7.06 -7.71 -40.67
C THR A 420 6.55 -7.36 -42.06
N LYS A 421 5.99 -6.15 -42.21
CA LYS A 421 5.48 -5.60 -43.47
C LYS A 421 6.54 -5.57 -44.58
N GLU A 422 7.72 -5.05 -44.28
CA GLU A 422 8.81 -4.95 -45.26
C GLU A 422 9.38 -6.33 -45.58
N ALA A 423 9.43 -7.23 -44.59
CA ALA A 423 9.80 -8.63 -44.80
C ALA A 423 8.81 -9.34 -45.73
N VAL A 424 7.49 -9.17 -45.55
CA VAL A 424 6.46 -9.74 -46.44
C VAL A 424 6.57 -9.14 -47.85
N LYS A 425 6.83 -7.84 -47.99
CA LYS A 425 7.03 -7.21 -49.31
C LYS A 425 8.17 -7.84 -50.11
N THR A 426 9.19 -8.39 -49.46
CA THR A 426 10.29 -9.09 -50.15
C THR A 426 9.83 -10.33 -50.93
N CYS A 427 8.61 -10.84 -50.71
CA CYS A 427 8.03 -11.94 -51.48
C CYS A 427 7.96 -11.69 -52.99
N VAL A 428 7.96 -10.41 -53.42
CA VAL A 428 7.94 -10.05 -54.84
C VAL A 428 9.29 -10.26 -55.53
N LEU A 429 10.36 -10.44 -54.77
CA LEU A 429 11.72 -10.58 -55.30
C LEU A 429 11.90 -11.93 -56.02
N SER A 430 11.31 -13.01 -55.51
CA SER A 430 11.42 -14.35 -56.09
C SER A 430 10.40 -15.33 -55.51
N ASN A 431 10.07 -16.39 -56.26
CA ASN A 431 9.19 -17.47 -55.78
C ASN A 431 9.73 -18.14 -54.50
N ARG A 432 11.05 -18.16 -54.30
CA ARG A 432 11.68 -18.70 -53.09
C ARG A 432 11.38 -17.85 -51.85
N TRP A 433 11.22 -16.54 -52.02
CA TRP A 433 11.01 -15.59 -50.92
C TRP A 433 9.55 -15.54 -50.45
N LYS A 434 8.62 -16.13 -51.21
CA LYS A 434 7.18 -16.18 -50.89
C LYS A 434 6.87 -16.84 -49.54
N SER A 435 7.70 -17.77 -49.08
CA SER A 435 7.51 -18.50 -47.81
C SER A 435 8.58 -18.21 -46.76
N LEU A 436 9.66 -17.49 -47.09
CA LEU A 436 10.77 -17.26 -46.15
C LEU A 436 10.37 -16.39 -44.95
N TRP A 437 9.47 -15.44 -45.15
CA TRP A 437 8.95 -14.61 -44.05
C TRP A 437 8.11 -15.41 -43.04
N LEU A 438 7.57 -16.58 -43.42
CA LEU A 438 6.84 -17.47 -42.51
C LEU A 438 7.76 -18.13 -41.46
N LEU A 439 9.08 -18.08 -41.68
CA LEU A 439 10.10 -18.57 -40.75
C LEU A 439 10.51 -17.51 -39.71
N LEU A 440 9.95 -16.30 -39.77
CA LEU A 440 10.31 -15.23 -38.84
C LEU A 440 9.81 -15.56 -37.42
N PRO A 441 10.66 -15.39 -36.40
CA PRO A 441 10.29 -15.67 -35.01
C PRO A 441 9.43 -14.58 -34.37
N ALA A 442 9.22 -13.46 -35.07
CA ALA A 442 8.45 -12.33 -34.60
C ALA A 442 7.45 -11.89 -35.67
N LEU A 443 6.21 -11.72 -35.27
CA LEU A 443 5.12 -11.25 -36.11
C LEU A 443 4.48 -10.02 -35.44
N ASP A 444 4.35 -8.95 -36.20
CA ASP A 444 3.74 -7.68 -35.78
C ASP A 444 2.79 -7.23 -36.89
N LEU A 445 1.49 -7.18 -36.58
CA LEU A 445 0.42 -6.96 -37.54
C LEU A 445 -0.65 -6.03 -37.00
N GLU A 446 -1.10 -5.14 -37.86
CA GLU A 446 -2.21 -4.23 -37.59
C GLU A 446 -3.27 -4.35 -38.68
N THR A 447 -4.55 -4.45 -38.29
CA THR A 447 -5.67 -4.62 -39.25
C THR A 447 -5.72 -3.48 -40.28
N SER A 448 -5.33 -2.26 -39.91
CA SER A 448 -5.30 -1.09 -40.80
C SER A 448 -4.33 -1.24 -41.99
N GLU A 449 -3.39 -2.19 -41.91
CA GLU A 449 -2.46 -2.49 -42.99
C GLU A 449 -3.07 -3.36 -44.10
N PHE A 450 -4.24 -3.95 -43.84
CA PHE A 450 -4.93 -4.84 -44.77
C PHE A 450 -6.08 -4.11 -45.48
N PRO A 451 -6.43 -4.51 -46.72
CA PRO A 451 -7.53 -3.88 -47.46
C PRO A 451 -8.88 -3.98 -46.75
N ASP A 452 -9.10 -5.11 -46.07
CA ASP A 452 -10.27 -5.38 -45.25
C ASP A 452 -9.94 -6.45 -44.20
N TYR A 453 -10.86 -6.64 -43.25
CA TYR A 453 -10.70 -7.60 -42.15
C TYR A 453 -10.68 -9.07 -42.63
N ASN A 454 -11.37 -9.42 -43.70
CA ASN A 454 -11.36 -10.80 -44.23
C ASN A 454 -10.00 -11.15 -44.83
N ALA A 455 -9.32 -10.19 -45.46
CA ALA A 455 -7.96 -10.34 -45.95
C ALA A 455 -6.98 -10.57 -44.80
N PHE A 456 -7.14 -9.85 -43.69
CA PHE A 456 -6.37 -10.06 -42.45
C PHE A 456 -6.61 -11.45 -41.86
N VAL A 457 -7.88 -11.86 -41.70
CA VAL A 457 -8.23 -13.20 -41.20
C VAL A 457 -7.65 -14.30 -42.08
N SER A 458 -7.81 -14.19 -43.40
CA SER A 458 -7.27 -15.16 -44.37
C SER A 458 -5.74 -15.20 -44.38
N PHE A 459 -5.09 -14.09 -44.02
CA PHE A 459 -3.64 -14.07 -43.84
C PHE A 459 -3.23 -14.80 -42.56
N MET A 460 -3.88 -14.50 -41.43
CA MET A 460 -3.60 -15.13 -40.14
C MET A 460 -3.83 -16.64 -40.16
N ASP A 461 -4.93 -17.10 -40.74
CA ASP A 461 -5.24 -18.53 -40.81
C ASP A 461 -4.18 -19.29 -41.61
N ARG A 462 -3.79 -18.78 -42.79
CA ARG A 462 -2.72 -19.39 -43.58
C ARG A 462 -1.37 -19.39 -42.87
N PHE A 463 -1.07 -18.34 -42.11
CA PHE A 463 0.16 -18.26 -41.32
C PHE A 463 0.16 -19.31 -40.21
N LEU A 464 -0.94 -19.44 -39.46
CA LEU A 464 -1.05 -20.39 -38.37
C LEU A 464 -1.05 -21.85 -38.87
N ASP A 465 -1.74 -22.13 -39.98
CA ASP A 465 -1.70 -23.46 -40.62
C ASP A 465 -0.26 -23.85 -40.97
N PHE A 466 0.49 -22.95 -41.62
CA PHE A 466 1.91 -23.18 -41.92
C PHE A 466 2.76 -23.33 -40.64
N SER A 467 2.48 -22.52 -39.62
CA SER A 467 3.19 -22.54 -38.35
C SER A 467 3.06 -23.89 -37.64
N VAL A 468 1.85 -24.45 -37.64
CA VAL A 468 1.53 -25.77 -37.06
C VAL A 468 2.20 -26.88 -37.89
N GLU A 469 2.10 -26.83 -39.22
CA GLU A 469 2.69 -27.85 -40.11
C GLU A 469 4.22 -27.92 -40.01
N GLN A 470 4.90 -26.77 -39.95
CA GLN A 470 6.36 -26.68 -39.99
C GLN A 470 7.02 -26.64 -38.61
N LYS A 471 6.25 -26.76 -37.51
CA LYS A 471 6.73 -26.56 -36.13
C LYS A 471 7.51 -25.24 -35.98
N SER A 472 6.90 -24.17 -36.47
CA SER A 472 7.47 -22.82 -36.50
C SER A 472 8.00 -22.36 -35.13
N CYS A 473 9.03 -21.51 -35.20
CA CYS A 473 9.72 -20.90 -34.06
C CYS A 473 9.14 -19.52 -33.71
N LEU A 474 7.81 -19.35 -33.76
CA LEU A 474 7.18 -18.08 -33.37
C LEU A 474 7.40 -17.84 -31.87
N HIS A 475 8.23 -16.85 -31.55
CA HIS A 475 8.52 -16.44 -30.17
C HIS A 475 7.82 -15.15 -29.79
N LYS A 476 7.49 -14.29 -30.77
CA LYS A 476 6.83 -13.01 -30.55
C LYS A 476 5.64 -12.82 -31.47
N LEU A 477 4.49 -12.48 -30.90
CA LEU A 477 3.28 -12.12 -31.63
C LEU A 477 2.73 -10.79 -31.11
N LYS A 478 2.53 -9.83 -32.01
CA LYS A 478 1.82 -8.57 -31.76
C LYS A 478 0.67 -8.41 -32.74
N LEU A 479 -0.54 -8.19 -32.21
CA LEU A 479 -1.77 -8.04 -32.98
C LEU A 479 -2.54 -6.79 -32.53
N SER A 480 -2.73 -5.83 -33.44
CA SER A 480 -3.59 -4.65 -33.23
C SER A 480 -4.80 -4.70 -34.16
N ILE A 481 -6.00 -4.84 -33.58
CA ILE A 481 -7.22 -5.23 -34.30
C ILE A 481 -8.28 -4.15 -34.21
N SER A 482 -8.55 -3.48 -35.33
CA SER A 482 -9.57 -2.45 -35.46
C SER A 482 -10.82 -3.02 -36.17
N ASN A 483 -11.56 -3.93 -35.52
CA ASN A 483 -12.84 -4.42 -36.04
C ASN A 483 -13.76 -4.97 -34.94
N ASP A 484 -15.05 -4.66 -34.98
CA ASP A 484 -16.07 -5.16 -34.04
C ASP A 484 -16.21 -6.70 -34.06
N LYS A 485 -15.81 -7.38 -35.14
CA LYS A 485 -15.94 -8.84 -35.32
C LYS A 485 -14.65 -9.59 -34.96
N CYS A 486 -14.16 -9.47 -33.73
CA CYS A 486 -12.91 -10.10 -33.27
C CYS A 486 -12.97 -11.63 -33.00
N SER A 487 -14.03 -12.34 -33.41
CA SER A 487 -14.28 -13.73 -32.99
C SER A 487 -13.18 -14.75 -33.31
N CYS A 488 -12.31 -14.49 -34.28
CA CYS A 488 -11.22 -15.39 -34.66
C CYS A 488 -10.00 -15.30 -33.73
N VAL A 489 -9.87 -14.22 -32.95
CA VAL A 489 -8.68 -13.95 -32.14
C VAL A 489 -8.46 -15.00 -31.07
N SER A 490 -9.52 -15.44 -30.36
CA SER A 490 -9.35 -16.49 -29.35
C SER A 490 -8.78 -17.78 -29.95
N ARG A 491 -9.23 -18.16 -31.14
CA ARG A 491 -8.70 -19.34 -31.84
C ARG A 491 -7.23 -19.17 -32.22
N TRP A 492 -6.84 -17.98 -32.67
CA TRP A 492 -5.45 -17.68 -32.99
C TRP A 492 -4.56 -17.74 -31.75
N ILE A 493 -4.98 -17.11 -30.66
CA ILE A 493 -4.26 -17.14 -29.38
C ILE A 493 -4.18 -18.57 -28.85
N ASP A 494 -5.25 -19.35 -28.96
CA ASP A 494 -5.27 -20.75 -28.53
C ASP A 494 -4.23 -21.59 -29.28
N THR A 495 -4.13 -21.37 -30.60
CA THR A 495 -3.15 -22.05 -31.45
C THR A 495 -1.72 -21.67 -31.05
N VAL A 496 -1.42 -20.39 -30.81
CA VAL A 496 -0.05 -19.96 -30.49
C VAL A 496 0.34 -20.17 -29.03
N ALA A 497 -0.61 -20.19 -28.09
CA ALA A 497 -0.33 -20.39 -26.67
C ALA A 497 0.19 -21.81 -26.37
N THR A 498 -0.19 -22.79 -27.20
CA THR A 498 0.35 -24.17 -27.14
C THR A 498 1.76 -24.31 -27.75
N SER A 499 2.28 -23.25 -28.38
CA SER A 499 3.62 -23.19 -28.96
C SER A 499 4.65 -22.56 -28.01
N LYS A 500 5.93 -22.47 -28.40
CA LYS A 500 7.02 -21.89 -27.58
C LYS A 500 6.99 -20.34 -27.53
N LEU A 501 5.81 -19.75 -27.44
CA LEU A 501 5.62 -18.30 -27.46
C LEU A 501 6.24 -17.67 -26.21
N GLN A 502 7.04 -16.62 -26.39
CA GLN A 502 7.73 -15.90 -25.31
C GLN A 502 7.17 -14.48 -25.11
N HIS A 503 6.60 -13.87 -26.14
CA HIS A 503 6.08 -12.51 -26.09
C HIS A 503 4.73 -12.44 -26.81
N LEU A 504 3.70 -12.04 -26.08
CA LEU A 504 2.37 -11.81 -26.64
C LEU A 504 1.92 -10.38 -26.37
N ASP A 505 1.43 -9.71 -27.41
CA ASP A 505 0.83 -8.37 -27.36
C ASP A 505 -0.46 -8.38 -28.19
N VAL A 506 -1.61 -8.18 -27.56
CA VAL A 506 -2.92 -8.20 -28.22
C VAL A 506 -3.69 -6.94 -27.84
N GLU A 507 -4.21 -6.24 -28.84
CA GLU A 507 -4.94 -4.99 -28.68
C GLU A 507 -6.17 -4.95 -29.61
N CYS A 508 -7.35 -4.67 -29.06
CA CYS A 508 -8.61 -4.59 -29.82
C CYS A 508 -9.21 -3.16 -29.77
N LEU A 509 -9.05 -2.38 -30.84
CA LEU A 509 -9.26 -0.92 -30.86
C LEU A 509 -10.71 -0.45 -31.07
N LEU A 510 -11.59 -1.26 -31.68
CA LEU A 510 -12.98 -0.86 -32.04
C LEU A 510 -14.06 -1.64 -31.28
N VAL A 511 -13.79 -2.01 -30.04
CA VAL A 511 -14.80 -2.69 -29.23
C VAL A 511 -15.78 -1.65 -28.69
N LYS A 512 -17.04 -1.66 -29.16
CA LYS A 512 -18.14 -0.99 -28.45
C LYS A 512 -18.15 -1.52 -27.01
N SER A 513 -18.40 -0.65 -26.03
CA SER A 513 -18.33 -0.84 -24.56
C SER A 513 -18.88 -2.16 -23.97
N HIS A 514 -19.57 -3.00 -24.74
CA HIS A 514 -20.20 -4.24 -24.30
C HIS A 514 -19.78 -5.51 -25.08
N CYS A 515 -18.77 -5.48 -25.97
CA CYS A 515 -18.43 -6.64 -26.84
C CYS A 515 -16.93 -6.98 -26.87
N PHE A 516 -16.33 -7.26 -25.70
CA PHE A 516 -14.92 -7.62 -25.59
C PHE A 516 -14.62 -9.05 -26.03
N GLN A 517 -13.46 -9.23 -26.68
CA GLN A 517 -12.99 -10.55 -27.06
C GLN A 517 -12.47 -11.32 -25.85
N VAL A 518 -13.00 -12.52 -25.61
CA VAL A 518 -12.60 -13.36 -24.47
C VAL A 518 -11.28 -14.07 -24.77
N MET A 519 -10.27 -13.91 -23.92
CA MET A 519 -9.00 -14.61 -24.06
C MET A 519 -9.14 -16.12 -23.71
N PRO A 520 -8.51 -17.02 -24.48
CA PRO A 520 -8.67 -18.46 -24.29
C PRO A 520 -7.91 -18.97 -23.06
N LEU A 521 -8.39 -20.06 -22.46
CA LEU A 521 -7.80 -20.64 -21.24
C LEU A 521 -6.35 -21.12 -21.43
N SER A 522 -5.99 -21.54 -22.64
CA SER A 522 -4.63 -21.97 -23.00
C SER A 522 -3.58 -20.88 -22.77
N LEU A 523 -3.97 -19.60 -22.83
CA LEU A 523 -3.08 -18.49 -22.54
C LEU A 523 -2.58 -18.54 -21.09
N TYR A 524 -3.46 -18.85 -20.14
CA TYR A 524 -3.18 -18.79 -18.70
C TYR A 524 -2.35 -19.97 -18.17
N ILE A 525 -2.08 -20.97 -19.01
CA ILE A 525 -1.23 -22.13 -18.71
C ILE A 525 0.07 -22.14 -19.54
N CYS A 526 0.33 -21.07 -20.28
CA CYS A 526 1.49 -20.98 -21.17
C CYS A 526 2.81 -20.91 -20.37
N GLN A 527 3.59 -21.99 -20.44
CA GLN A 527 4.82 -22.17 -19.65
C GLN A 527 6.03 -21.38 -20.17
N SER A 528 6.02 -20.95 -21.44
CA SER A 528 7.15 -20.26 -22.09
C SER A 528 7.04 -18.74 -22.12
N LEU A 529 5.92 -18.17 -21.68
CA LEU A 529 5.63 -16.76 -21.85
C LEU A 529 6.46 -15.90 -20.88
N HIS A 530 7.19 -14.91 -21.40
CA HIS A 530 8.01 -13.97 -20.63
C HIS A 530 7.38 -12.57 -20.54
N TYR A 531 6.67 -12.17 -21.60
CA TYR A 531 5.99 -10.88 -21.70
C TYR A 531 4.55 -11.09 -22.16
N LEU A 532 3.61 -10.46 -21.46
CA LEU A 532 2.19 -10.46 -21.80
C LEU A 532 1.66 -9.03 -21.78
N ARG A 533 1.15 -8.55 -22.92
CA ARG A 533 0.31 -7.36 -23.00
C ARG A 533 -1.06 -7.75 -23.55
N LEU A 534 -2.10 -7.40 -22.80
CA LEU A 534 -3.49 -7.55 -23.20
C LEU A 534 -4.16 -6.19 -23.08
N SER A 535 -4.72 -5.70 -24.17
CA SER A 535 -5.38 -4.41 -24.26
C SER A 535 -6.79 -4.51 -24.85
N ARG A 536 -7.78 -3.95 -24.16
CA ARG A 536 -9.19 -3.93 -24.58
C ARG A 536 -9.73 -5.35 -24.89
N VAL A 537 -9.50 -6.31 -23.99
CA VAL A 537 -10.01 -7.70 -24.06
C VAL A 537 -10.74 -8.11 -22.78
N SER A 538 -11.44 -9.26 -22.83
CA SER A 538 -12.09 -9.88 -21.66
C SER A 538 -11.28 -11.09 -21.16
N LEU A 539 -11.04 -11.15 -19.85
CA LEU A 539 -10.39 -12.27 -19.18
C LEU A 539 -11.45 -13.10 -18.46
N ALA A 540 -11.63 -14.35 -18.89
CA ALA A 540 -12.61 -15.29 -18.33
C ALA A 540 -12.19 -15.81 -16.93
N THR A 541 -13.14 -16.43 -16.22
CA THR A 541 -12.83 -17.23 -15.03
C THR A 541 -11.98 -18.43 -15.40
N PHE A 542 -11.07 -18.82 -14.50
CA PHE A 542 -10.21 -19.98 -14.67
C PHE A 542 -10.09 -20.77 -13.35
N GLU A 543 -10.06 -22.10 -13.44
CA GLU A 543 -9.88 -22.98 -12.28
C GLU A 543 -8.41 -23.08 -11.85
N SER A 544 -7.48 -22.96 -12.80
CA SER A 544 -6.04 -22.99 -12.54
C SER A 544 -5.29 -22.05 -13.50
N VAL A 545 -4.28 -21.36 -12.97
CA VAL A 545 -3.36 -20.49 -13.73
C VAL A 545 -1.94 -20.90 -13.42
N SER A 546 -1.10 -20.95 -14.45
CA SER A 546 0.33 -21.20 -14.28
C SER A 546 1.10 -20.47 -15.39
N LEU A 547 1.71 -19.35 -14.99
CA LEU A 547 2.53 -18.50 -15.86
C LEU A 547 3.94 -18.37 -15.25
N PRO A 548 4.74 -19.45 -15.23
CA PRO A 548 5.97 -19.54 -14.44
C PRO A 548 7.10 -18.62 -14.92
N CYS A 549 7.06 -18.18 -16.17
CA CYS A 549 8.14 -17.41 -16.80
C CYS A 549 7.81 -15.93 -17.02
N VAL A 550 6.58 -15.49 -16.72
CA VAL A 550 6.14 -14.12 -17.03
C VAL A 550 6.85 -13.13 -16.12
N LYS A 551 7.68 -12.27 -16.73
CA LYS A 551 8.43 -11.21 -16.06
C LYS A 551 7.77 -9.85 -16.16
N THR A 552 7.11 -9.60 -17.29
CA THR A 552 6.44 -8.32 -17.56
C THR A 552 5.00 -8.60 -17.97
N MET A 553 4.06 -7.97 -17.27
CA MET A 553 2.64 -8.07 -17.56
C MET A 553 2.02 -6.67 -17.69
N ARG A 554 1.28 -6.45 -18.77
CA ARG A 554 0.54 -5.22 -19.04
C ARG A 554 -0.92 -5.55 -19.30
N LEU A 555 -1.80 -5.03 -18.47
CA LEU A 555 -3.23 -5.24 -18.56
C LEU A 555 -3.90 -3.88 -18.73
N GLU A 556 -4.37 -3.60 -19.94
CA GLU A 556 -4.77 -2.25 -20.34
C GLU A 556 -6.23 -2.27 -20.80
N LEU A 557 -7.10 -1.51 -20.15
CA LEU A 557 -8.51 -1.33 -20.52
C LEU A 557 -9.29 -2.65 -20.68
N ASN A 558 -8.97 -3.65 -19.86
CA ASN A 558 -9.59 -4.97 -19.94
C ASN A 558 -10.84 -5.09 -19.08
N VAL A 559 -11.65 -6.12 -19.34
CA VAL A 559 -12.78 -6.55 -18.50
C VAL A 559 -12.43 -7.88 -17.85
N TYR A 560 -12.66 -8.01 -16.55
CA TYR A 560 -12.30 -9.20 -15.79
C TYR A 560 -13.55 -9.96 -15.35
N ALA A 561 -13.49 -11.28 -15.23
CA ALA A 561 -14.64 -12.04 -14.76
C ALA A 561 -15.02 -11.76 -13.29
N ASN A 562 -14.03 -11.55 -12.42
CA ASN A 562 -14.17 -11.13 -11.02
C ASN A 562 -12.82 -10.73 -10.42
N GLU A 563 -12.83 -10.13 -9.22
CA GLU A 563 -11.63 -9.68 -8.49
C GLU A 563 -10.68 -10.84 -8.15
N GLU A 564 -11.23 -11.97 -7.69
CA GLU A 564 -10.49 -13.18 -7.33
C GLU A 564 -9.69 -13.76 -8.50
N SER A 565 -10.26 -13.76 -9.71
CA SER A 565 -9.57 -14.23 -10.90
C SER A 565 -8.35 -13.34 -11.18
N LEU A 566 -8.51 -12.01 -11.13
CA LEU A 566 -7.40 -11.09 -11.34
C LEU A 566 -6.30 -11.25 -10.29
N LYS A 567 -6.67 -11.37 -9.02
CA LYS A 567 -5.74 -11.67 -7.92
C LYS A 567 -4.97 -12.98 -8.16
N SER A 568 -5.69 -14.03 -8.58
CA SER A 568 -5.11 -15.34 -8.89
C SER A 568 -4.14 -15.28 -10.08
N LEU A 569 -4.46 -14.50 -11.12
CA LEU A 569 -3.57 -14.30 -12.27
C LEU A 569 -2.22 -13.70 -11.87
N ILE A 570 -2.23 -12.64 -11.06
CA ILE A 570 -1.02 -11.94 -10.62
C ILE A 570 -0.18 -12.84 -9.69
N SER A 571 -0.84 -13.46 -8.70
CA SER A 571 -0.16 -14.31 -7.70
C SER A 571 0.41 -15.60 -8.30
N SER A 572 -0.12 -16.06 -9.43
CA SER A 572 0.37 -17.25 -10.16
C SER A 572 1.59 -16.98 -11.07
N CYS A 573 2.19 -15.79 -11.01
CA CYS A 573 3.39 -15.40 -11.76
C CYS A 573 4.62 -15.29 -10.83
N PRO A 574 5.38 -16.37 -10.59
CA PRO A 574 6.43 -16.44 -9.57
C PRO A 574 7.71 -15.67 -9.90
N VAL A 575 7.84 -15.11 -11.12
CA VAL A 575 9.00 -14.33 -11.57
C VAL A 575 8.60 -12.94 -12.09
N LEU A 576 7.40 -12.47 -11.75
CA LEU A 576 6.88 -11.17 -12.19
C LEU A 576 7.73 -10.05 -11.58
N GLU A 577 8.34 -9.23 -12.43
CA GLU A 577 9.23 -8.12 -12.06
C GLU A 577 8.57 -6.75 -12.30
N ASP A 578 7.76 -6.62 -13.37
CA ASP A 578 7.12 -5.38 -13.84
C ASP A 578 5.64 -5.61 -14.19
N LEU A 579 4.75 -4.81 -13.59
CA LEU A 579 3.31 -4.88 -13.77
C LEU A 579 2.73 -3.50 -14.08
N ARG A 580 2.05 -3.37 -15.21
CA ARG A 580 1.29 -2.16 -15.57
C ARG A 580 -0.19 -2.47 -15.72
N PHE A 581 -1.00 -1.69 -15.03
CA PHE A 581 -2.45 -1.65 -15.17
C PHE A 581 -2.89 -0.31 -15.74
N VAL A 582 -3.72 -0.35 -16.77
CA VAL A 582 -4.51 0.82 -17.22
C VAL A 582 -5.97 0.44 -17.07
N ARG A 583 -6.69 1.14 -16.19
CA ARG A 583 -8.08 0.89 -15.84
C ARG A 583 -8.99 1.74 -16.72
N ARG A 584 -10.21 1.23 -16.91
CA ARG A 584 -11.30 1.98 -17.54
C ARG A 584 -11.99 2.82 -16.48
N VAL A 585 -12.69 3.87 -16.93
CA VAL A 585 -13.60 4.65 -16.07
C VAL A 585 -14.70 3.73 -15.50
N ASP A 586 -15.27 2.86 -16.32
CA ASP A 586 -16.29 1.88 -15.95
C ASP A 586 -15.70 0.51 -15.55
N ASP A 587 -14.52 0.48 -14.92
CA ASP A 587 -13.85 -0.77 -14.52
C ASP A 587 -14.74 -1.62 -13.61
N ASN A 588 -14.91 -2.89 -13.96
CA ASN A 588 -15.78 -3.82 -13.26
C ASN A 588 -15.13 -4.42 -12.00
N VAL A 589 -13.82 -4.22 -11.82
CA VAL A 589 -13.09 -4.57 -10.58
C VAL A 589 -13.01 -3.31 -9.73
N LYS A 590 -13.70 -3.27 -8.58
CA LYS A 590 -13.65 -2.11 -7.67
C LYS A 590 -12.37 -2.14 -6.83
N VAL A 591 -11.98 -3.32 -6.35
CA VAL A 591 -10.80 -3.52 -5.50
C VAL A 591 -9.69 -4.28 -6.25
N LEU A 592 -8.63 -3.58 -6.64
CA LEU A 592 -7.46 -4.17 -7.27
C LEU A 592 -6.49 -4.71 -6.21
N ARG A 593 -6.39 -6.04 -6.07
CA ARG A 593 -5.46 -6.71 -5.15
C ARG A 593 -4.22 -7.20 -5.89
N VAL A 594 -3.08 -6.56 -5.61
CA VAL A 594 -1.77 -6.93 -6.16
C VAL A 594 -0.99 -7.70 -5.10
N HIS A 595 -0.93 -9.02 -5.23
CA HIS A 595 -0.12 -9.89 -4.38
C HIS A 595 1.01 -10.54 -5.18
N SER A 596 2.26 -10.18 -4.89
CA SER A 596 3.43 -10.75 -5.57
C SER A 596 4.71 -10.65 -4.76
N GLN A 597 5.41 -11.78 -4.60
CA GLN A 597 6.68 -11.85 -3.85
C GLN A 597 7.91 -11.39 -4.64
N THR A 598 7.78 -11.18 -5.95
CA THR A 598 8.90 -10.84 -6.85
C THR A 598 8.79 -9.46 -7.49
N LEU A 599 7.61 -8.84 -7.44
CA LEU A 599 7.34 -7.59 -8.14
C LEU A 599 8.27 -6.47 -7.67
N THR A 600 8.86 -5.76 -8.63
CA THR A 600 9.79 -4.65 -8.37
C THR A 600 9.28 -3.30 -8.88
N SER A 601 8.38 -3.32 -9.86
CA SER A 601 7.78 -2.15 -10.50
C SER A 601 6.28 -2.35 -10.67
N LEU A 602 5.49 -1.40 -10.18
CA LEU A 602 4.04 -1.36 -10.35
C LEU A 602 3.63 0.02 -10.87
N SER A 603 2.82 0.02 -11.94
CA SER A 603 2.17 1.22 -12.48
C SER A 603 0.67 0.97 -12.56
N VAL A 604 -0.14 1.85 -11.96
CA VAL A 604 -1.60 1.82 -12.04
C VAL A 604 -2.06 3.14 -12.63
N GLU A 605 -2.79 3.05 -13.73
CA GLU A 605 -3.24 4.20 -14.51
C GLU A 605 -4.75 4.11 -14.76
N CYS A 606 -5.41 5.25 -14.95
CA CYS A 606 -6.79 5.31 -15.44
C CYS A 606 -6.83 6.16 -16.71
N GLU A 607 -7.45 5.65 -17.78
CA GLU A 607 -7.61 6.39 -19.03
C GLU A 607 -9.02 7.00 -19.08
N TYR A 608 -9.09 8.33 -19.22
CA TYR A 608 -10.32 9.03 -19.54
C TYR A 608 -10.63 8.79 -21.02
N ASP A 609 -11.44 7.77 -21.33
CA ASP A 609 -12.10 7.70 -22.65
C ASP A 609 -13.07 8.91 -22.74
N ASP A 610 -13.25 9.51 -23.93
CA ASP A 610 -14.13 10.67 -24.23
C ASP A 610 -15.64 10.38 -24.03
N LEU A 611 -16.02 9.51 -23.08
CA LEU A 611 -17.39 9.13 -22.75
C LEU A 611 -18.01 10.16 -21.80
N ASP A 612 -19.28 10.43 -22.05
CA ASP A 612 -20.06 11.59 -21.60
C ASP A 612 -19.87 11.96 -20.12
N GLU A 613 -19.72 13.27 -19.85
CA GLU A 613 -19.49 13.89 -18.53
C GLU A 613 -20.58 13.59 -17.48
N ASP A 614 -21.65 12.88 -17.85
CA ASP A 614 -22.90 12.72 -17.09
C ASP A 614 -23.00 11.41 -16.27
N ASP A 615 -22.08 10.46 -16.40
CA ASP A 615 -22.14 9.23 -15.58
C ASP A 615 -21.43 9.43 -14.22
N ASP A 616 -22.22 9.36 -13.16
CA ASP A 616 -21.82 9.43 -11.76
C ASP A 616 -21.27 8.06 -11.31
N PHE A 617 -20.06 7.72 -11.76
CA PHE A 617 -19.40 6.49 -11.37
C PHE A 617 -19.03 6.54 -9.88
N ASP A 618 -19.59 5.59 -9.10
CA ASP A 618 -19.30 5.37 -7.68
C ASP A 618 -17.87 4.85 -7.48
N TYR A 619 -16.91 5.77 -7.45
CA TYR A 619 -15.52 5.51 -7.07
C TYR A 619 -15.31 5.49 -5.56
N GLU A 620 -16.32 5.83 -4.75
CA GLU A 620 -16.17 5.95 -3.30
C GLU A 620 -15.72 4.63 -2.66
N ASN A 621 -16.13 3.52 -3.26
CA ASN A 621 -15.82 2.16 -2.81
C ASN A 621 -14.64 1.50 -3.55
N SER A 622 -13.83 2.25 -4.30
CA SER A 622 -12.72 1.71 -5.09
C SER A 622 -11.37 1.79 -4.37
N ALA A 623 -10.58 0.72 -4.45
CA ALA A 623 -9.31 0.61 -3.73
C ALA A 623 -8.24 -0.19 -4.48
N VAL A 624 -6.97 0.12 -4.19
CA VAL A 624 -5.78 -0.61 -4.64
C VAL A 624 -5.03 -1.11 -3.41
N ILE A 625 -4.94 -2.43 -3.26
CA ILE A 625 -4.26 -3.11 -2.15
C ILE A 625 -3.00 -3.78 -2.67
N ILE A 626 -1.85 -3.41 -2.12
CA ILE A 626 -0.53 -3.83 -2.60
C ILE A 626 0.20 -4.61 -1.50
N ASP A 627 0.40 -5.89 -1.74
CA ASP A 627 1.28 -6.75 -0.97
C ASP A 627 2.43 -7.26 -1.87
N ALA A 628 3.50 -6.48 -1.89
CA ALA A 628 4.68 -6.73 -2.72
C ALA A 628 5.98 -6.34 -2.00
N PRO A 629 6.58 -7.22 -1.18
CA PRO A 629 7.69 -6.86 -0.29
C PRO A 629 9.00 -6.46 -1.01
N ARG A 630 9.12 -6.73 -2.31
CA ARG A 630 10.28 -6.36 -3.14
C ARG A 630 10.03 -5.14 -4.03
N LEU A 631 8.87 -4.49 -3.90
CA LEU A 631 8.49 -3.35 -4.72
C LEU A 631 9.45 -2.19 -4.47
N LYS A 632 10.00 -1.63 -5.56
CA LYS A 632 10.94 -0.50 -5.53
C LYS A 632 10.36 0.75 -6.18
N TYR A 633 9.59 0.56 -7.24
CA TYR A 633 9.00 1.63 -8.05
C TYR A 633 7.49 1.49 -8.03
N LEU A 634 6.80 2.54 -7.62
CA LEU A 634 5.35 2.62 -7.63
C LEU A 634 4.90 3.90 -8.34
N THR A 635 4.02 3.76 -9.32
CA THR A 635 3.43 4.88 -10.04
C THR A 635 1.92 4.77 -10.02
N PHE A 636 1.25 5.84 -9.62
CA PHE A 636 -0.17 6.07 -9.85
C PHE A 636 -0.32 7.21 -10.86
N GLU A 637 -1.02 6.95 -11.97
CA GLU A 637 -1.24 7.91 -13.05
C GLU A 637 -2.74 8.10 -13.33
N TYR A 638 -3.32 9.23 -12.94
CA TYR A 638 -4.76 9.51 -13.03
C TYR A 638 -5.68 8.50 -12.33
N ASP A 639 -5.14 7.63 -11.46
CA ASP A 639 -5.92 6.64 -10.73
C ASP A 639 -6.85 7.30 -9.71
N LEU A 640 -8.15 7.06 -9.92
CA LEU A 640 -9.27 7.64 -9.17
C LEU A 640 -9.61 6.87 -7.88
N SER A 641 -8.90 5.76 -7.61
CA SER A 641 -9.19 4.92 -6.45
C SER A 641 -8.99 5.69 -5.14
N VAL A 642 -10.02 5.71 -4.29
CA VAL A 642 -9.95 6.38 -2.98
C VAL A 642 -8.98 5.63 -2.06
N GLY A 643 -9.13 4.31 -1.98
CA GLY A 643 -8.25 3.45 -1.19
C GLY A 643 -6.91 3.16 -1.87
N LYS A 644 -5.80 3.46 -1.20
CA LYS A 644 -4.46 3.01 -1.61
C LYS A 644 -3.74 2.44 -0.40
N ILE A 645 -3.67 1.12 -0.29
CA ILE A 645 -3.16 0.41 0.90
C ILE A 645 -1.90 -0.36 0.50
N ILE A 646 -0.82 -0.19 1.27
CA ILE A 646 0.45 -0.87 1.07
C ILE A 646 0.86 -1.56 2.37
N SER A 647 0.85 -2.90 2.39
CA SER A 647 1.19 -3.66 3.60
C SER A 647 2.70 -3.80 3.83
N ASN A 648 3.51 -3.81 2.76
CA ASN A 648 4.96 -4.06 2.83
C ASN A 648 5.76 -3.03 2.02
N SER A 649 5.99 -1.84 2.59
CA SER A 649 6.66 -0.72 1.90
C SER A 649 8.17 -0.62 2.13
N GLY A 650 8.78 -1.52 2.93
CA GLY A 650 10.18 -1.39 3.36
C GLY A 650 11.24 -1.41 2.24
N SER A 651 10.91 -1.93 1.06
CA SER A 651 11.79 -1.93 -0.13
C SER A 651 11.54 -0.75 -1.08
N LEU A 652 10.47 0.02 -0.86
CA LEU A 652 9.99 1.04 -1.78
C LEU A 652 10.94 2.23 -1.79
N SER A 653 11.53 2.52 -2.95
CA SER A 653 12.51 3.61 -3.10
C SER A 653 11.93 4.83 -3.81
N THR A 654 11.02 4.61 -4.75
CA THR A 654 10.51 5.67 -5.63
C THR A 654 9.00 5.59 -5.76
N VAL A 655 8.32 6.72 -5.55
CA VAL A 655 6.87 6.84 -5.72
C VAL A 655 6.54 8.02 -6.63
N ASN A 656 5.69 7.79 -7.62
CA ASN A 656 5.14 8.82 -8.49
C ASN A 656 3.62 8.88 -8.32
N LEU A 657 3.11 10.04 -7.93
CA LEU A 657 1.70 10.36 -7.79
C LEU A 657 1.35 11.41 -8.86
N LEU A 658 0.92 10.96 -10.02
CA LEU A 658 0.62 11.80 -11.18
C LEU A 658 -0.88 11.76 -11.41
N GLY A 659 -1.63 12.84 -11.21
CA GLY A 659 -3.09 12.77 -11.33
C GLY A 659 -3.76 11.86 -10.29
N ALA A 660 -3.05 11.43 -9.23
CA ALA A 660 -3.62 10.58 -8.19
C ALA A 660 -4.47 11.42 -7.21
N PHE A 661 -5.58 10.85 -6.74
CA PHE A 661 -6.55 11.49 -5.82
C PHE A 661 -7.35 12.63 -6.49
N PHE A 662 -8.57 12.32 -6.93
CA PHE A 662 -9.53 13.30 -7.44
C PHE A 662 -10.70 13.46 -6.46
N LEU A 663 -11.07 14.69 -6.16
CA LEU A 663 -12.32 15.02 -5.47
C LEU A 663 -13.24 15.65 -6.52
N ARG A 664 -14.34 14.98 -6.88
CA ARG A 664 -15.39 15.60 -7.71
C ARG A 664 -16.14 16.70 -6.95
N ASP A 665 -16.15 16.63 -5.62
CA ASP A 665 -16.95 17.53 -4.79
C ASP A 665 -16.20 18.77 -4.32
N ASN A 666 -16.67 19.91 -4.82
CA ASN A 666 -16.36 21.27 -4.35
C ASN A 666 -16.96 21.58 -2.96
N VAL A 667 -17.25 20.58 -2.13
CA VAL A 667 -17.82 20.80 -0.80
C VAL A 667 -16.69 20.87 0.23
N GLY A 668 -16.73 21.88 1.09
CA GLY A 668 -15.69 22.25 2.05
C GLY A 668 -15.36 21.22 3.13
N GLU A 669 -15.93 20.02 3.10
CA GLU A 669 -15.64 18.94 4.03
C GLU A 669 -15.11 17.74 3.24
N VAL A 670 -13.78 17.60 3.17
CA VAL A 670 -13.20 16.30 2.84
C VAL A 670 -13.58 15.35 3.99
N ASP A 671 -14.40 14.36 3.67
CA ASP A 671 -14.78 13.23 4.53
C ASP A 671 -13.56 12.74 5.34
N LEU A 672 -13.70 12.71 6.67
CA LEU A 672 -12.65 12.31 7.62
C LEU A 672 -12.11 10.91 7.33
N GLN A 673 -12.93 10.02 6.79
CA GLN A 673 -12.51 8.68 6.39
C GLN A 673 -11.55 8.74 5.18
N LYS A 674 -11.89 9.53 4.15
CA LYS A 674 -11.01 9.76 2.99
C LYS A 674 -9.70 10.40 3.42
N ARG A 675 -9.73 11.32 4.40
CA ARG A 675 -8.53 11.88 5.01
C ARG A 675 -7.66 10.79 5.63
N TYR A 676 -8.27 9.96 6.47
CA TYR A 676 -7.56 8.90 7.16
C TYR A 676 -6.85 7.91 6.20
N ILE A 677 -7.58 7.40 5.21
CA ILE A 677 -7.06 6.46 4.20
C ILE A 677 -5.83 7.04 3.50
N VAL A 678 -5.91 8.30 3.06
CA VAL A 678 -4.81 8.93 2.35
C VAL A 678 -3.64 9.25 3.28
N ARG A 679 -3.90 9.64 4.53
CA ARG A 679 -2.84 9.81 5.54
C ARG A 679 -2.07 8.52 5.75
N ASN A 680 -2.77 7.39 5.91
CA ASN A 680 -2.15 6.08 6.04
C ASN A 680 -1.30 5.71 4.82
N PHE A 681 -1.79 6.02 3.62
CA PHE A 681 -1.00 5.88 2.41
C PHE A 681 0.32 6.66 2.50
N PHE A 682 0.28 7.95 2.86
CA PHE A 682 1.50 8.76 3.01
C PHE A 682 2.43 8.25 4.11
N THR A 683 1.89 7.72 5.22
CA THR A 683 2.68 7.07 6.28
C THR A 683 3.38 5.83 5.74
N SER A 684 2.68 5.00 4.96
CA SER A 684 3.22 3.78 4.38
C SER A 684 4.39 4.06 3.42
N ILE A 685 4.36 5.19 2.69
CA ILE A 685 5.43 5.59 1.76
C ILE A 685 6.47 6.54 2.38
N SER A 686 6.47 6.74 3.70
CA SER A 686 7.37 7.70 4.38
C SER A 686 8.87 7.37 4.23
N GLY A 687 9.20 6.10 3.97
CA GLY A 687 10.58 5.61 3.78
C GLY A 687 11.18 5.80 2.38
N VAL A 688 10.47 6.42 1.44
CA VAL A 688 10.94 6.58 0.05
C VAL A 688 12.07 7.60 -0.09
N ARG A 689 12.90 7.44 -1.12
CA ARG A 689 14.04 8.32 -1.43
C ARG A 689 13.75 9.35 -2.50
N ASP A 690 12.88 8.99 -3.43
CA ASP A 690 12.52 9.80 -4.59
C ASP A 690 10.99 9.85 -4.67
N MET A 691 10.44 11.06 -4.71
CA MET A 691 9.00 11.26 -4.83
C MET A 691 8.70 12.25 -5.93
N LYS A 692 7.72 11.91 -6.77
CA LYS A 692 7.14 12.84 -7.74
C LYS A 692 5.65 13.04 -7.44
N ILE A 693 5.22 14.28 -7.32
CA ILE A 693 3.83 14.66 -7.04
C ILE A 693 3.32 15.64 -8.09
N SER A 694 2.13 15.40 -8.61
CA SER A 694 1.40 16.34 -9.47
C SER A 694 0.62 17.37 -8.63
N TRP A 695 0.08 18.38 -9.32
CA TRP A 695 -0.61 19.49 -8.68
C TRP A 695 -1.87 19.09 -7.90
N ASN A 696 -2.64 18.15 -8.42
CA ASN A 696 -3.85 17.66 -7.77
C ASN A 696 -3.52 16.86 -6.49
N ALA A 697 -2.46 16.04 -6.51
CA ALA A 697 -1.95 15.36 -5.33
C ALA A 697 -1.43 16.39 -4.30
N PHE A 698 -0.84 17.48 -4.76
CA PHE A 698 -0.36 18.57 -3.90
C PHE A 698 -1.52 19.32 -3.22
N GLU A 699 -2.59 19.65 -3.94
CA GLU A 699 -3.81 20.26 -3.37
C GLU A 699 -4.45 19.35 -2.31
N PHE A 700 -4.45 18.03 -2.56
CA PHE A 700 -4.94 17.08 -1.58
C PHE A 700 -4.08 17.09 -0.29
N ILE A 701 -2.75 17.07 -0.44
CA ILE A 701 -1.81 17.14 0.69
C ILE A 701 -2.05 18.39 1.55
N GLU A 702 -2.33 19.55 0.95
CA GLU A 702 -2.60 20.80 1.65
C GLU A 702 -3.77 20.66 2.64
N ARG A 703 -4.88 20.06 2.21
CA ARG A 703 -6.11 19.89 3.00
C ARG A 703 -5.96 18.84 4.13
N MET A 704 -4.85 18.11 4.13
CA MET A 704 -4.59 16.93 4.95
C MET A 704 -3.60 17.13 6.11
N LEU A 705 -2.93 18.28 6.14
CA LEU A 705 -1.85 18.54 7.09
C LEU A 705 -2.30 18.33 8.55
N PRO A 706 -1.43 17.76 9.41
CA PRO A 706 0.02 17.57 9.22
C PRO A 706 0.40 16.26 8.50
N LEU A 707 1.40 16.29 7.61
CA LEU A 707 1.94 15.09 6.94
C LEU A 707 2.90 14.28 7.85
N PRO A 708 3.12 12.98 7.56
CA PRO A 708 4.21 12.22 8.18
C PRO A 708 5.59 12.77 7.77
N GLN A 709 6.61 12.46 8.57
CA GLN A 709 7.99 12.88 8.31
C GLN A 709 8.66 11.94 7.28
N PHE A 710 9.12 12.52 6.17
CA PHE A 710 9.84 11.84 5.10
C PHE A 710 11.36 11.94 5.30
N CYS A 711 11.86 11.25 6.33
CA CYS A 711 13.26 11.34 6.74
C CYS A 711 14.26 10.81 5.70
N GLU A 712 13.87 9.84 4.87
CA GLU A 712 14.72 9.23 3.84
C GLU A 712 14.61 9.93 2.48
N LEU A 713 13.67 10.87 2.34
CA LEU A 713 13.41 11.54 1.07
C LEU A 713 14.56 12.47 0.70
N SER A 714 15.19 12.16 -0.43
CA SER A 714 16.37 12.86 -0.94
C SER A 714 16.05 13.72 -2.17
N CYS A 715 15.06 13.32 -2.97
CA CYS A 715 14.62 14.04 -4.15
C CYS A 715 13.10 14.18 -4.17
N LEU A 716 12.61 15.41 -4.37
CA LEU A 716 11.20 15.73 -4.55
C LEU A 716 11.01 16.46 -5.88
N GLU A 717 10.18 15.92 -6.76
CA GLU A 717 9.68 16.60 -7.95
C GLU A 717 8.20 16.96 -7.76
N ALA A 718 7.86 18.24 -7.74
CA ALA A 718 6.50 18.71 -7.50
C ALA A 718 6.01 19.56 -8.68
N GLN A 719 4.83 19.22 -9.21
CA GLN A 719 4.10 20.08 -10.13
C GLN A 719 3.17 20.98 -9.31
N LEU A 720 3.20 22.30 -9.56
CA LEU A 720 2.48 23.30 -8.77
C LEU A 720 1.62 24.19 -9.68
N TYR A 721 0.43 24.53 -9.19
CA TYR A 721 -0.40 25.63 -9.68
C TYR A 721 -0.50 26.74 -8.61
N PHE A 722 -1.05 27.91 -8.95
CA PHE A 722 -1.44 28.91 -7.95
C PHE A 722 -2.84 28.56 -7.41
N PRO A 723 -3.09 28.55 -6.09
CA PRO A 723 -2.28 29.08 -4.98
C PRO A 723 -1.34 28.08 -4.27
N SER A 724 -1.16 26.84 -4.76
CA SER A 724 -0.40 25.77 -4.08
C SER A 724 1.03 26.14 -3.68
N VAL A 725 1.64 27.14 -4.32
CA VAL A 725 2.98 27.65 -3.99
C VAL A 725 3.09 28.15 -2.54
N ASP A 726 2.03 28.70 -1.96
CA ASP A 726 2.06 29.25 -0.59
C ASP A 726 2.27 28.18 0.49
N TYR A 727 1.91 26.93 0.21
CA TYR A 727 2.02 25.80 1.13
C TYR A 727 3.31 24.99 0.96
N LEU A 728 4.13 25.34 -0.04
CA LEU A 728 5.40 24.67 -0.30
C LEU A 728 6.30 24.60 0.94
N PRO A 729 6.48 25.68 1.74
CA PRO A 729 7.28 25.58 2.95
C PRO A 729 6.76 24.55 3.97
N THR A 730 5.43 24.45 4.12
CA THR A 730 4.80 23.52 5.07
C THR A 730 5.08 22.06 4.72
N ILE A 731 5.06 21.72 3.42
CA ILE A 731 5.39 20.38 2.94
C ILE A 731 6.90 20.11 3.08
N LEU A 732 7.74 21.10 2.79
CA LEU A 732 9.18 20.99 2.93
C LEU A 732 9.60 20.78 4.41
N GLU A 733 8.80 21.24 5.38
CA GLU A 733 9.00 20.94 6.81
C GLU A 733 8.85 19.44 7.13
N SER A 734 8.07 18.72 6.31
CA SER A 734 7.91 17.26 6.41
C SER A 734 9.06 16.50 5.75
N CYS A 735 10.00 17.18 5.09
CA CYS A 735 11.09 16.58 4.30
C CYS A 735 12.48 17.03 4.82
N PRO A 736 12.87 16.70 6.06
CA PRO A 736 13.98 17.34 6.77
C PRO A 736 15.37 17.10 6.16
N ASN A 737 15.53 16.04 5.35
CA ASN A 737 16.81 15.64 4.75
C ASN A 737 16.85 15.81 3.21
N LEU A 738 15.91 16.57 2.65
CA LEU A 738 15.80 16.77 1.21
C LEU A 738 17.08 17.38 0.61
N ARG A 739 17.61 16.78 -0.46
CA ARG A 739 18.84 17.23 -1.14
C ARG A 739 18.58 17.89 -2.48
N SER A 740 17.58 17.43 -3.21
CA SER A 740 17.22 17.91 -4.54
C SER A 740 15.72 18.22 -4.61
N LEU A 741 15.38 19.42 -5.07
CA LEU A 741 14.01 19.86 -5.28
C LEU A 741 13.81 20.27 -6.74
N ILE A 742 12.82 19.69 -7.41
CA ILE A 742 12.42 20.05 -8.77
C ILE A 742 11.00 20.58 -8.72
N LEU A 743 10.79 21.82 -9.15
CA LEU A 743 9.49 22.47 -9.21
C LEU A 743 9.08 22.65 -10.67
N ASP A 744 7.88 22.20 -11.03
CA ASP A 744 7.28 22.41 -12.34
C ASP A 744 6.03 23.29 -12.20
N LEU A 745 6.16 24.56 -12.59
CA LEU A 745 5.13 25.59 -12.44
C LEU A 745 4.21 25.59 -13.67
N GLN A 746 2.91 25.44 -13.42
CA GLN A 746 1.87 25.45 -14.44
C GLN A 746 0.85 26.56 -14.12
N ASN A 747 0.53 27.42 -15.10
CA ASN A 747 -0.44 28.53 -15.04
C ASN A 747 -0.47 29.31 -13.71
N CYS A 748 0.68 29.76 -13.21
CA CYS A 748 0.75 30.48 -11.94
C CYS A 748 0.58 32.01 -12.15
N SER A 749 -0.49 32.61 -11.64
CA SER A 749 -0.65 34.06 -11.59
C SER A 749 0.09 34.67 -10.39
N VAL A 750 0.40 35.98 -10.45
CA VAL A 750 1.04 36.69 -9.33
C VAL A 750 0.01 37.04 -8.27
N GLY A 751 -0.16 36.19 -7.26
CA GLY A 751 -0.77 36.57 -5.99
C GLY A 751 0.22 37.22 -5.00
N GLN A 752 -0.27 37.67 -3.85
CA GLN A 752 0.55 38.00 -2.68
C GLN A 752 1.09 36.71 -2.06
N THR A 753 1.99 36.00 -2.74
CA THR A 753 2.60 34.79 -2.19
C THR A 753 3.50 35.15 -1.01
N ILE A 754 3.24 34.60 0.17
CA ILE A 754 3.97 34.89 1.41
C ILE A 754 4.75 33.66 1.84
N LEU A 755 5.90 33.42 1.19
CA LEU A 755 6.89 32.45 1.64
C LEU A 755 7.62 33.00 2.88
N SER A 756 7.02 32.85 4.06
CA SER A 756 7.51 33.42 5.31
C SER A 756 8.32 32.45 6.18
N SER A 757 7.98 31.17 6.19
CA SER A 757 8.70 30.14 6.95
C SER A 757 9.95 29.66 6.20
N VAL A 758 10.95 29.22 6.96
CA VAL A 758 12.20 28.65 6.43
C VAL A 758 12.33 27.22 6.93
N PRO A 759 12.03 26.23 6.07
CA PRO A 759 12.05 24.83 6.48
C PRO A 759 13.45 24.33 6.82
N GLN A 760 13.51 23.37 7.74
CA GLN A 760 14.78 22.83 8.22
C GLN A 760 15.70 22.33 7.09
N CYS A 761 15.12 21.72 6.05
CA CYS A 761 15.89 21.19 4.91
C CYS A 761 16.66 22.27 4.13
N LEU A 762 16.17 23.52 4.07
CA LEU A 762 16.91 24.63 3.45
C LEU A 762 18.18 24.95 4.25
N LEU A 763 18.13 24.79 5.57
CA LEU A 763 19.25 25.08 6.46
C LEU A 763 20.27 23.93 6.51
N SER A 764 19.81 22.67 6.40
CA SER A 764 20.62 21.48 6.71
C SER A 764 21.07 20.65 5.50
N SER A 765 20.26 20.53 4.44
CA SER A 765 20.41 19.43 3.47
C SER A 765 20.24 19.81 1.99
N LEU A 766 19.54 20.90 1.67
CA LEU A 766 19.17 21.23 0.29
C LEU A 766 20.38 21.70 -0.54
N GLU A 767 20.77 20.90 -1.53
CA GLU A 767 21.94 21.15 -2.37
C GLU A 767 21.57 21.64 -3.79
N PHE A 768 20.46 21.15 -4.33
CA PHE A 768 20.05 21.39 -5.71
C PHE A 768 18.58 21.83 -5.80
N VAL A 769 18.31 22.90 -6.55
CA VAL A 769 16.96 23.34 -6.88
C VAL A 769 16.83 23.51 -8.39
N GLU A 770 15.80 22.93 -8.98
CA GLU A 770 15.44 23.11 -10.39
C GLU A 770 14.02 23.69 -10.47
N ILE A 771 13.85 24.80 -11.21
CA ILE A 771 12.56 25.45 -11.42
C ILE A 771 12.26 25.44 -12.91
N LYS A 772 11.19 24.74 -13.29
CA LYS A 772 10.65 24.66 -14.65
C LYS A 772 9.38 25.50 -14.70
N GLY A 773 9.18 26.27 -15.77
CA GLY A 773 7.95 27.02 -15.98
C GLY A 773 7.60 27.10 -17.46
N MET A 774 6.32 26.89 -17.78
CA MET A 774 5.75 27.05 -19.12
C MET A 774 5.42 28.53 -19.38
N LEU A 775 6.45 29.39 -19.43
CA LEU A 775 6.29 30.84 -19.44
C LEU A 775 5.49 31.36 -20.66
N TYR A 776 4.19 31.61 -20.50
CA TYR A 776 3.37 32.31 -21.50
C TYR A 776 3.12 33.78 -21.12
N GLU A 777 3.17 34.11 -19.82
CA GLU A 777 2.80 35.42 -19.29
C GLU A 777 3.88 36.05 -18.39
N LYS A 778 3.82 37.38 -18.21
CA LYS A 778 4.78 38.17 -17.40
C LYS A 778 4.79 37.77 -15.92
N ASP A 779 3.63 37.31 -15.43
CA ASP A 779 3.35 36.97 -14.04
C ASP A 779 4.09 35.70 -13.58
N GLU A 780 4.14 34.67 -14.42
CA GLU A 780 4.85 33.42 -14.12
C GLU A 780 6.36 33.65 -13.92
N PHE A 781 6.92 34.64 -14.62
CA PHE A 781 8.33 34.99 -14.49
C PHE A 781 8.64 35.65 -13.13
N GLU A 782 7.75 36.51 -12.65
CA GLU A 782 7.91 37.12 -11.33
C GLU A 782 7.84 36.08 -10.21
N MET A 783 6.95 35.08 -10.35
CA MET A 783 6.87 33.96 -9.41
C MET A 783 8.17 33.14 -9.39
N LEU A 784 8.71 32.84 -10.56
CA LEU A 784 9.99 32.15 -10.70
C LEU A 784 11.12 32.91 -10.02
N LEU A 785 11.19 34.24 -10.17
CA LEU A 785 12.16 35.09 -9.48
C LEU A 785 11.95 35.07 -7.96
N LYS A 786 10.70 35.11 -7.48
CA LYS A 786 10.36 35.03 -6.05
C LYS A 786 10.84 33.72 -5.45
N LEU A 787 10.57 32.58 -6.09
CA LEU A 787 11.03 31.26 -5.67
C LEU A 787 12.55 31.15 -5.69
N ALA A 788 13.20 31.56 -6.79
CA ALA A 788 14.65 31.56 -6.89
C ALA A 788 15.30 32.41 -5.80
N ARG A 789 14.74 33.59 -5.50
CA ARG A 789 15.19 34.48 -4.42
C ARG A 789 15.01 33.82 -3.05
N TYR A 790 13.86 33.21 -2.80
CA TYR A 790 13.57 32.52 -1.55
C TYR A 790 14.59 31.41 -1.27
N PHE A 791 14.84 30.50 -2.23
CA PHE A 791 15.82 29.44 -2.04
C PHE A 791 17.25 29.96 -1.94
N ALA A 792 17.65 30.93 -2.79
CA ALA A 792 19.00 31.50 -2.75
C ALA A 792 19.32 32.20 -1.41
N LYS A 793 18.33 32.91 -0.83
CA LYS A 793 18.49 33.66 0.42
C LYS A 793 18.44 32.79 1.67
N ASN A 794 17.66 31.70 1.64
CA ASN A 794 17.42 30.91 2.86
C ASN A 794 18.26 29.63 2.93
N SER A 795 18.84 29.16 1.82
CA SER A 795 19.53 27.86 1.79
C SER A 795 21.03 27.98 2.03
N VAL A 796 21.53 27.38 3.13
CA VAL A 796 22.90 27.59 3.62
C VAL A 796 23.95 26.80 2.84
N ILE A 797 23.61 25.59 2.38
CA ILE A 797 24.54 24.68 1.69
C ILE A 797 24.23 24.50 0.19
N LEU A 798 23.33 25.32 -0.34
CA LEU A 798 22.86 25.23 -1.73
C LEU A 798 24.03 25.37 -2.71
N LYS A 799 24.20 24.38 -3.59
CA LYS A 799 25.28 24.35 -4.58
C LYS A 799 24.81 24.92 -5.91
N LYS A 800 23.55 24.71 -6.27
CA LYS A 800 23.07 25.04 -7.62
C LYS A 800 21.57 25.28 -7.69
N ILE A 801 21.20 26.34 -8.40
CA ILE A 801 19.83 26.63 -8.84
C ILE A 801 19.80 26.56 -10.37
N VAL A 802 18.91 25.76 -10.94
CA VAL A 802 18.68 25.69 -12.40
C VAL A 802 17.30 26.23 -12.70
N VAL A 803 17.23 27.18 -13.62
CA VAL A 803 15.98 27.80 -14.05
C VAL A 803 15.79 27.50 -15.53
N TYR A 804 14.66 26.88 -15.88
CA TYR A 804 14.28 26.64 -17.28
C TYR A 804 13.29 27.70 -17.76
N SER A 805 13.54 28.23 -18.96
CA SER A 805 12.65 29.19 -19.60
C SER A 805 12.59 28.95 -21.09
N ARG A 806 11.37 29.03 -21.67
CA ARG A 806 11.15 29.02 -23.12
C ARG A 806 11.37 30.40 -23.77
N CYS A 807 11.42 31.48 -22.98
CA CYS A 807 11.29 32.85 -23.49
C CYS A 807 12.60 33.69 -23.47
N ILE A 808 13.70 33.17 -22.93
CA ILE A 808 14.96 33.92 -22.74
C ILE A 808 15.69 34.33 -24.05
N THR A 809 15.08 34.11 -25.22
CA THR A 809 15.64 34.50 -26.52
C THR A 809 15.29 35.92 -26.99
N ARG A 810 14.45 36.70 -26.30
CA ARG A 810 14.10 38.09 -26.66
C ARG A 810 14.89 39.12 -25.82
N GLU A 811 15.31 40.22 -26.45
CA GLU A 811 16.09 41.33 -25.84
C GLU A 811 15.44 41.94 -24.59
N GLU A 812 14.12 41.79 -24.43
CA GLU A 812 13.34 42.21 -23.26
C GLU A 812 13.71 41.45 -21.95
N ASN A 813 14.43 40.32 -22.03
CA ASN A 813 14.78 39.49 -20.87
C ASN A 813 16.19 39.73 -20.29
N ALA A 814 16.95 40.69 -20.82
CA ALA A 814 18.30 41.00 -20.31
C ALA A 814 18.29 41.64 -18.91
N ALA A 815 17.33 42.51 -18.60
CA ALA A 815 17.16 43.09 -17.26
C ALA A 815 16.82 42.01 -16.23
N VAL A 816 15.90 41.14 -16.60
CA VAL A 816 15.45 39.97 -15.87
C VAL A 816 16.60 39.00 -15.52
N LEU A 817 17.44 38.66 -16.51
CA LEU A 817 18.61 37.81 -16.26
C LEU A 817 19.59 38.48 -15.29
N ARG A 818 19.79 39.79 -15.41
CA ARG A 818 20.62 40.56 -14.46
C ARG A 818 20.06 40.46 -13.05
N ASP A 819 18.75 40.61 -12.87
CA ASP A 819 18.11 40.51 -11.55
C ASP A 819 18.27 39.11 -10.95
N LEU A 820 18.11 38.05 -11.76
CA LEU A 820 18.31 36.67 -11.32
C LEU A 820 19.76 36.40 -10.89
N PHE A 821 20.74 36.85 -11.68
CA PHE A 821 22.15 36.68 -11.33
C PHE A 821 22.60 37.54 -10.14
N ALA A 822 21.94 38.68 -9.92
CA ALA A 822 22.17 39.61 -8.81
C ALA A 822 21.46 39.20 -7.50
N LEU A 823 20.73 38.08 -7.47
CA LEU A 823 20.07 37.61 -6.25
C LEU A 823 21.06 37.40 -5.09
N PRO A 824 20.73 37.84 -3.87
CA PRO A 824 21.55 37.57 -2.69
C PRO A 824 21.58 36.07 -2.41
N ARG A 825 22.76 35.53 -2.13
CA ARG A 825 23.00 34.11 -1.91
C ARG A 825 23.54 33.91 -0.50
N GLN A 826 22.92 33.01 0.25
CA GLN A 826 23.40 32.62 1.57
C GLN A 826 24.61 31.67 1.45
N SER A 827 24.54 30.72 0.51
CA SER A 827 25.68 29.88 0.14
C SER A 827 26.59 30.60 -0.85
N SER A 828 27.87 30.75 -0.47
CA SER A 828 28.91 31.30 -1.36
C SER A 828 29.26 30.38 -2.54
N THR A 829 28.90 29.11 -2.47
CA THR A 829 29.16 28.11 -3.51
C THR A 829 28.02 28.00 -4.54
N CYS A 830 26.89 28.66 -4.27
CA CYS A 830 25.68 28.54 -5.09
C CYS A 830 25.87 29.13 -6.49
N GLN A 831 25.71 28.29 -7.51
CA GLN A 831 25.67 28.69 -8.93
C GLN A 831 24.24 28.75 -9.44
N ILE A 832 23.85 29.87 -10.04
CA ILE A 832 22.57 30.00 -10.74
C ILE A 832 22.82 29.74 -12.22
N LEU A 833 22.10 28.78 -12.81
CA LEU A 833 22.13 28.46 -14.23
C LEU A 833 20.77 28.67 -14.85
N VAL A 834 20.79 29.16 -16.08
CA VAL A 834 19.59 29.36 -16.89
C VAL A 834 19.67 28.49 -18.12
N LYS A 835 18.63 27.70 -18.40
CA LYS A 835 18.54 26.80 -19.56
C LYS A 835 17.31 27.12 -20.40
N THR A 836 17.45 26.95 -21.72
CA THR A 836 16.34 27.06 -22.67
C THR A 836 15.82 25.68 -23.07
N GLN A 837 14.51 25.46 -22.99
CA GLN A 837 13.89 24.22 -23.50
C GLN A 837 13.88 24.27 -25.04
N LYS A 838 14.57 23.34 -25.70
CA LYS A 838 14.39 23.10 -27.15
C LYS A 838 13.05 22.40 -27.38
N LYS A 839 12.26 22.87 -28.37
CA LYS A 839 11.04 22.21 -28.85
C LYS A 839 11.28 20.71 -29.02
N LYS A 840 10.58 19.86 -28.28
CA LYS A 840 10.16 18.55 -28.81
C LYS A 840 8.91 18.84 -29.63
N GLU A 841 8.97 18.62 -30.94
CA GLU A 841 7.77 18.61 -31.77
C GLU A 841 6.86 17.49 -31.28
N ILE A 842 5.80 17.88 -30.56
CA ILE A 842 4.67 17.00 -30.31
C ILE A 842 3.88 17.03 -31.61
N VAL A 843 4.05 16.00 -32.44
CA VAL A 843 3.13 15.71 -33.54
C VAL A 843 1.84 15.28 -32.87
N ARG A 844 0.79 16.10 -33.04
CA ARG A 844 -0.59 15.82 -32.61
C ARG A 844 -1.11 14.51 -33.17
#